data_AF-A0A6I4TX92-F1
#
_entry.id   AF-A0A6I4TX92-F1
#
_cell.length_a   1.000
_cell.length_b   1.000
_cell.length_c   1.000
_cell.angle_alpha   90.00
_cell.angle_beta   90.00
_cell.angle_gamma   90.00
#
_symmetry.space_group_name_H-M   'P 1'
#
loop_
_entity.id
_entity.type
_entity.pdbx_description
1 polymer ?
#
loop_
_entity_poly.entity_id
_entity_poly.type
_entity_poly.pdbx_seq_one_letter_code
_entity_poly.pdbx_strand_id
1 'polypeptide(L)'
;MKPWHCIATISPWHPTEDARIDMSACSAALREITGLGDVLREPAMIDLPAMSISLFDGAFGSAVQPGDARFSLQLGALRRSHQWVDGCHMASAPVDIRVGRVGDPWPWRLLFRGRVATFSTTNDVLALSCQVDAEPFAAKVLPATYAGTGGAEGGTDLKDREKPLIIGRALNVEPVLLDAVDSLYQFSAYGPIEAIDALYERASAFGPPVADYPDLASLLAAAVPRGAWATCLAQGMVRLGAPAAGVITADVNGHVVGDASPLRTGSVIAALAAIAGVPVDLLATETLDALDDAVPHPIGIVLQQQATFVDVARRLALPCNHQAGIALDGRFFVTAVTVGEDPALLLDTQGRTAPQVTDAQELTVTAPFAKTMFGGARNWRVQTMDEIAFDAELLPRGRWDADTLYRYGNIVTLPDLSEWIYIGVGATTGNAPPVWPETENAWWSNMTPPASATDLTYADGTPIEDLKPAEPGSTVGAPPGTPVGDREAMQLLSDLDTLGGQVTEQAGVLLEHSGKLTSYWQVEAIAGGRAQLRVYSDSNGGGGVDIVGDLRVDGNVLISGTVTTNALLDGAVATDKIASNAASKIAYAESGLVYLTNNVEITCATLVVNKDRADSVLKIMVHANARLEDNTNRTNIIRVDGNIVWQSLVQPSGDDTTYATEACVTILGGLSAGTHTVTFSCRITNGATPNASYMNLTFLDVEERKR
;
A
#
# COMPACT_ATOMS: atom_id res chain seq x y z
N MET A 1 -52.59 -5.79 16.85
CA MET A 1 -52.87 -5.23 15.51
C MET A 1 -53.82 -6.19 14.78
N LYS A 2 -54.42 -5.78 13.65
CA LYS A 2 -54.96 -6.76 12.68
C LYS A 2 -53.79 -7.56 12.07
N PRO A 3 -53.93 -8.86 11.78
CA PRO A 3 -52.91 -9.65 11.10
C PRO A 3 -52.71 -9.18 9.65
N TRP A 4 -51.54 -9.48 9.09
CA TRP A 4 -51.25 -9.39 7.66
C TRP A 4 -51.80 -10.62 6.93
N HIS A 5 -52.24 -10.44 5.69
CA HIS A 5 -52.72 -11.50 4.81
C HIS A 5 -52.10 -11.36 3.41
N CYS A 6 -51.94 -12.51 2.75
CA CYS A 6 -51.39 -12.59 1.40
C CYS A 6 -52.48 -13.03 0.42
N ILE A 7 -52.40 -12.50 -0.79
CA ILE A 7 -53.13 -12.94 -1.99
C ILE A 7 -52.09 -13.25 -3.06
N ALA A 8 -52.19 -14.41 -3.70
CA ALA A 8 -51.42 -14.75 -4.89
C ALA A 8 -52.38 -14.94 -6.06
N THR A 9 -52.15 -14.20 -7.14
CA THR A 9 -52.84 -14.34 -8.42
C THR A 9 -51.85 -14.94 -9.42
N ILE A 10 -52.24 -16.02 -10.10
CA ILE A 10 -51.39 -16.80 -10.99
C ILE A 10 -52.16 -16.97 -12.30
N SER A 11 -51.53 -16.74 -13.45
CA SER A 11 -52.17 -16.77 -14.77
C SER A 11 -51.66 -17.94 -15.63
N PRO A 12 -51.97 -19.22 -15.26
CA PRO A 12 -51.52 -20.36 -16.05
C PRO A 12 -52.21 -20.42 -17.41
N TRP A 13 -51.63 -21.18 -18.33
CA TRP A 13 -52.17 -21.34 -19.68
C TRP A 13 -53.26 -22.42 -19.69
N HIS A 14 -54.48 -22.03 -20.07
CA HIS A 14 -55.65 -22.92 -20.16
C HIS A 14 -55.84 -23.39 -21.62
N PRO A 15 -55.54 -24.67 -21.93
CA PRO A 15 -55.44 -25.13 -23.32
C PRO A 15 -56.79 -25.19 -24.06
N THR A 16 -57.92 -25.14 -23.35
CA THR A 16 -59.27 -25.19 -23.95
C THR A 16 -59.77 -23.80 -24.37
N GLU A 17 -59.22 -22.71 -23.80
CA GLU A 17 -59.59 -21.33 -24.12
C GLU A 17 -58.48 -20.56 -24.86
N ASP A 18 -57.35 -21.23 -25.15
CA ASP A 18 -56.18 -20.67 -25.87
C ASP A 18 -55.65 -19.36 -25.24
N ALA A 19 -55.72 -19.29 -23.90
CA ALA A 19 -55.50 -18.07 -23.13
C ALA A 19 -54.82 -18.34 -21.78
N ARG A 20 -54.28 -17.28 -21.16
CA ARG A 20 -53.95 -17.27 -19.73
C ARG A 20 -55.16 -16.78 -18.95
N ILE A 21 -55.58 -17.56 -17.94
CA ILE A 21 -56.74 -17.23 -17.09
C ILE A 21 -56.25 -17.08 -15.66
N ASP A 22 -56.63 -16.00 -14.99
CA ASP A 22 -56.25 -15.78 -13.60
C ASP A 22 -56.94 -16.78 -12.67
N MET A 23 -56.14 -17.47 -11.84
CA MET A 23 -56.59 -18.12 -10.61
C MET A 23 -56.04 -17.39 -9.40
N SER A 24 -56.81 -17.31 -8.32
CA SER A 24 -56.42 -16.56 -7.12
C SER A 24 -56.61 -17.32 -5.81
N ALA A 25 -55.55 -17.36 -5.00
CA ALA A 25 -55.51 -17.93 -3.66
C ALA A 25 -55.24 -16.84 -2.61
N CYS A 26 -55.73 -17.04 -1.38
CA CYS A 26 -55.46 -16.18 -0.24
C CYS A 26 -55.09 -16.96 1.04
N SER A 27 -54.46 -16.28 2.01
CA SER A 27 -53.94 -16.91 3.23
C SER A 27 -54.95 -17.08 4.38
N ALA A 28 -56.20 -16.65 4.22
CA ALA A 28 -57.23 -16.81 5.25
C ALA A 28 -58.65 -16.90 4.67
N ALA A 29 -59.50 -17.67 5.33
CA ALA A 29 -60.92 -17.85 4.99
C ALA A 29 -61.82 -16.73 5.55
N LEU A 30 -61.47 -15.47 5.25
CA LEU A 30 -62.24 -14.29 5.66
C LEU A 30 -62.98 -13.70 4.46
N ARG A 31 -64.28 -13.39 4.65
CA ARG A 31 -65.18 -12.89 3.60
C ARG A 31 -64.67 -11.59 2.97
N GLU A 32 -64.01 -10.76 3.77
CA GLU A 32 -63.38 -9.50 3.42
C GLU A 32 -62.12 -9.66 2.54
N ILE A 33 -61.66 -10.91 2.32
CA ILE A 33 -60.48 -11.24 1.51
C ILE A 33 -60.90 -12.12 0.31
N THR A 34 -61.73 -13.15 0.54
CA THR A 34 -62.18 -14.09 -0.49
C THR A 34 -63.06 -13.47 -1.58
N GLY A 35 -63.58 -12.25 -1.36
CA GLY A 35 -64.32 -11.45 -2.36
C GLY A 35 -63.78 -10.02 -2.52
N LEU A 36 -62.52 -9.74 -2.16
CA LEU A 36 -61.96 -8.39 -2.18
C LEU A 36 -61.75 -7.88 -3.62
N GLY A 37 -62.31 -6.72 -3.96
CA GLY A 37 -62.20 -6.17 -5.33
C GLY A 37 -62.85 -7.07 -6.38
N ASP A 38 -64.03 -7.62 -6.05
CA ASP A 38 -64.97 -8.34 -6.94
C ASP A 38 -64.44 -9.61 -7.64
N VAL A 39 -63.25 -10.10 -7.26
CA VAL A 39 -62.69 -11.40 -7.68
C VAL A 39 -62.84 -12.43 -6.56
N LEU A 40 -63.39 -13.60 -6.89
CA LEU A 40 -63.51 -14.75 -6.00
C LEU A 40 -62.13 -15.41 -5.78
N ARG A 41 -61.75 -15.64 -4.51
CA ARG A 41 -60.46 -16.27 -4.14
C ARG A 41 -60.67 -17.36 -3.10
N GLU A 42 -59.93 -18.45 -3.25
CA GLU A 42 -59.98 -19.57 -2.31
C GLU A 42 -58.93 -19.41 -1.19
N PRO A 43 -59.27 -19.76 0.07
CA PRO A 43 -58.30 -19.89 1.15
C PRO A 43 -57.46 -21.16 0.97
N ALA A 44 -56.61 -21.16 -0.06
CA ALA A 44 -55.90 -22.32 -0.58
C ALA A 44 -54.40 -22.34 -0.28
N MET A 45 -53.83 -21.26 0.29
CA MET A 45 -52.42 -21.25 0.71
C MET A 45 -52.21 -22.20 1.89
N ILE A 46 -51.29 -23.15 1.73
CA ILE A 46 -50.83 -24.04 2.81
C ILE A 46 -49.69 -23.34 3.57
N ASP A 47 -48.71 -22.85 2.81
CA ASP A 47 -47.58 -22.07 3.29
C ASP A 47 -47.74 -20.60 2.87
N LEU A 48 -47.31 -19.66 3.72
CA LEU A 48 -47.16 -18.27 3.32
C LEU A 48 -45.97 -18.12 2.37
N PRO A 49 -46.03 -17.24 1.35
CA PRO A 49 -44.91 -17.01 0.45
C PRO A 49 -43.62 -16.60 1.17
N ALA A 50 -42.58 -17.42 1.00
CA ALA A 50 -41.21 -17.08 1.33
C ALA A 50 -40.56 -16.44 0.10
N MET A 51 -39.87 -15.31 0.27
CA MET A 51 -39.21 -14.56 -0.80
C MET A 51 -37.73 -14.35 -0.48
N SER A 52 -36.89 -14.26 -1.50
CA SER A 52 -35.45 -14.01 -1.36
C SER A 52 -34.93 -13.17 -2.53
N ILE A 53 -33.91 -12.35 -2.28
CA ILE A 53 -33.16 -11.60 -3.30
C ILE A 53 -31.71 -11.47 -2.83
N SER A 54 -30.74 -11.58 -3.74
CA SER A 54 -29.33 -11.36 -3.44
C SER A 54 -28.90 -10.02 -4.04
N LEU A 55 -28.48 -9.08 -3.18
CA LEU A 55 -28.25 -7.69 -3.57
C LEU A 55 -26.83 -7.46 -4.09
N PHE A 56 -25.80 -7.66 -3.26
CA PHE A 56 -24.39 -7.47 -3.65
C PHE A 56 -23.47 -8.32 -2.77
N ASP A 57 -22.22 -8.51 -3.22
CA ASP A 57 -21.21 -9.38 -2.60
C ASP A 57 -20.20 -8.64 -1.70
N GLY A 58 -20.48 -7.38 -1.35
CA GLY A 58 -19.59 -6.51 -0.59
C GLY A 58 -18.39 -5.95 -1.36
N ALA A 59 -18.09 -6.47 -2.55
CA ALA A 59 -17.01 -5.99 -3.43
C ALA A 59 -17.51 -5.36 -4.75
N PHE A 60 -18.83 -5.42 -4.99
CA PHE A 60 -19.49 -5.07 -6.24
C PHE A 60 -19.03 -5.88 -7.46
N GLY A 61 -18.46 -7.08 -7.23
CA GLY A 61 -18.02 -7.99 -8.30
C GLY A 61 -19.18 -8.75 -8.93
N SER A 62 -20.26 -8.94 -8.17
CA SER A 62 -21.47 -9.68 -8.54
C SER A 62 -22.67 -8.75 -8.61
N ALA A 63 -23.41 -8.80 -9.71
CA ALA A 63 -24.62 -8.01 -9.88
C ALA A 63 -25.82 -8.56 -9.07
N VAL A 64 -26.75 -7.67 -8.69
CA VAL A 64 -28.05 -8.01 -8.09
C VAL A 64 -28.73 -9.14 -8.87
N GLN A 65 -29.01 -10.25 -8.19
CA GLN A 65 -29.68 -11.40 -8.79
C GLN A 65 -31.21 -11.21 -8.80
N PRO A 66 -31.94 -11.72 -9.82
CA PRO A 66 -33.41 -11.72 -9.79
C PRO A 66 -33.92 -12.46 -8.55
N GLY A 67 -34.90 -11.87 -7.87
CA GLY A 67 -35.49 -12.47 -6.68
C GLY A 67 -36.34 -13.70 -6.98
N ASP A 68 -36.54 -14.55 -5.96
CA ASP A 68 -37.38 -15.75 -5.99
C ASP A 68 -38.51 -15.67 -4.97
N ALA A 69 -39.61 -16.38 -5.23
CA ALA A 69 -40.71 -16.64 -4.30
C ALA A 69 -41.13 -18.12 -4.31
N ARG A 70 -41.42 -18.69 -3.13
CA ARG A 70 -41.87 -20.09 -2.97
C ARG A 70 -43.09 -20.20 -2.07
N PHE A 71 -44.09 -20.97 -2.50
CA PHE A 71 -45.31 -21.25 -1.74
C PHE A 71 -46.04 -22.49 -2.26
N SER A 72 -46.95 -23.03 -1.44
CA SER A 72 -47.73 -24.24 -1.72
C SER A 72 -49.23 -23.96 -1.67
N LEU A 73 -49.99 -24.45 -2.65
CA LEU A 73 -51.44 -24.30 -2.74
C LEU A 73 -52.15 -25.67 -2.72
N GLN A 74 -53.28 -25.75 -2.01
CA GLN A 74 -54.16 -26.93 -2.02
C GLN A 74 -55.08 -26.89 -3.25
N LEU A 75 -54.91 -27.83 -4.18
CA LEU A 75 -55.71 -27.88 -5.41
C LEU A 75 -57.19 -28.17 -5.12
N GLY A 76 -57.50 -29.02 -4.12
CA GLY A 76 -58.86 -29.30 -3.67
C GLY A 76 -59.61 -28.10 -3.06
N ALA A 77 -58.90 -27.02 -2.70
CA ALA A 77 -59.52 -25.73 -2.42
C ALA A 77 -59.76 -24.95 -3.73
N LEU A 78 -58.71 -24.78 -4.56
CA LEU A 78 -58.78 -24.06 -5.84
C LEU A 78 -59.90 -24.56 -6.77
N ARG A 79 -60.09 -25.88 -6.87
CA ARG A 79 -61.13 -26.52 -7.73
C ARG A 79 -62.56 -26.08 -7.44
N ARG A 80 -62.85 -25.47 -6.28
CA ARG A 80 -64.21 -24.99 -5.94
C ARG A 80 -64.69 -23.89 -6.87
N SER A 81 -63.77 -23.03 -7.31
CA SER A 81 -63.99 -21.92 -8.24
C SER A 81 -63.25 -22.12 -9.57
N HIS A 82 -62.12 -22.83 -9.56
CA HIS A 82 -61.23 -23.05 -10.70
C HIS A 82 -61.20 -24.54 -11.07
N GLN A 83 -62.35 -25.10 -11.46
CA GLN A 83 -62.49 -26.54 -11.77
C GLN A 83 -61.54 -27.05 -12.87
N TRP A 84 -61.06 -26.13 -13.71
CA TRP A 84 -60.12 -26.37 -14.81
C TRP A 84 -58.63 -26.49 -14.39
N VAL A 85 -58.29 -26.23 -13.12
CA VAL A 85 -56.89 -26.07 -12.67
C VAL A 85 -55.96 -27.25 -13.00
N ASP A 86 -56.47 -28.49 -12.95
CA ASP A 86 -55.66 -29.69 -13.25
C ASP A 86 -55.28 -29.81 -14.74
N GLY A 87 -55.99 -29.13 -15.63
CA GLY A 87 -55.74 -29.11 -17.07
C GLY A 87 -54.82 -27.98 -17.55
N CYS A 88 -54.35 -27.11 -16.64
CA CYS A 88 -53.60 -25.92 -17.00
C CYS A 88 -52.08 -26.11 -16.97
N HIS A 89 -51.39 -25.47 -17.91
CA HIS A 89 -49.93 -25.45 -17.95
C HIS A 89 -49.40 -24.32 -17.07
N MET A 90 -48.77 -24.69 -15.94
CA MET A 90 -48.22 -23.77 -14.95
C MET A 90 -46.87 -23.16 -15.35
N ALA A 91 -46.17 -23.73 -16.34
CA ALA A 91 -44.85 -23.25 -16.76
C ALA A 91 -44.89 -21.79 -17.28
N SER A 92 -43.95 -20.97 -16.80
CA SER A 92 -43.83 -19.54 -17.13
C SER A 92 -45.12 -18.72 -16.89
N ALA A 93 -46.02 -19.21 -16.04
CA ALA A 93 -47.23 -18.50 -15.64
C ALA A 93 -46.86 -17.24 -14.85
N PRO A 94 -47.38 -16.05 -15.22
CA PRO A 94 -47.27 -14.85 -14.39
C PRO A 94 -47.79 -15.09 -12.97
N VAL A 95 -47.14 -14.50 -11.98
CA VAL A 95 -47.50 -14.54 -10.56
C VAL A 95 -47.36 -13.16 -9.96
N ASP A 96 -48.46 -12.61 -9.43
CA ASP A 96 -48.49 -11.41 -8.60
C ASP A 96 -48.83 -11.82 -7.15
N ILE A 97 -47.99 -11.45 -6.18
CA ILE A 97 -48.26 -11.64 -4.75
C ILE A 97 -48.47 -10.28 -4.08
N ARG A 98 -49.66 -10.08 -3.51
CA ARG A 98 -50.08 -8.85 -2.82
C ARG A 98 -50.29 -9.09 -1.33
N VAL A 99 -49.91 -8.11 -0.50
CA VAL A 99 -49.99 -8.20 0.96
C VAL A 99 -50.67 -6.98 1.56
N GLY A 100 -51.57 -7.21 2.51
CA GLY A 100 -52.36 -6.17 3.18
C GLY A 100 -53.07 -6.69 4.43
N ARG A 101 -53.89 -5.84 5.05
CA ARG A 101 -54.72 -6.17 6.23
C ARG A 101 -56.20 -5.99 5.90
N VAL A 102 -57.07 -6.66 6.67
CA VAL A 102 -58.53 -6.55 6.48
C VAL A 102 -58.98 -5.10 6.71
N GLY A 103 -59.46 -4.43 5.65
CA GLY A 103 -59.88 -3.04 5.67
C GLY A 103 -58.84 -2.03 5.16
N ASP A 104 -57.66 -2.48 4.74
CA ASP A 104 -56.75 -1.66 3.92
C ASP A 104 -57.34 -1.50 2.51
N PRO A 105 -57.14 -0.35 1.83
CA PRO A 105 -57.70 -0.10 0.50
C PRO A 105 -57.15 -1.07 -0.55
N TRP A 106 -57.99 -1.39 -1.55
CA TRP A 106 -57.61 -2.20 -2.72
C TRP A 106 -57.18 -1.28 -3.88
N PRO A 107 -56.12 -1.61 -4.65
CA PRO A 107 -55.26 -2.79 -4.56
C PRO A 107 -54.32 -2.79 -3.35
N TRP A 108 -54.15 -3.97 -2.73
CA TRP A 108 -53.10 -4.19 -1.73
C TRP A 108 -51.70 -4.10 -2.35
N ARG A 109 -50.70 -3.77 -1.52
CA ARG A 109 -49.30 -3.62 -1.93
C ARG A 109 -48.81 -4.89 -2.66
N LEU A 110 -48.32 -4.72 -3.89
CA LEU A 110 -47.54 -5.72 -4.59
C LEU A 110 -46.21 -5.93 -3.84
N LEU A 111 -45.86 -7.18 -3.58
CA LEU A 111 -44.64 -7.57 -2.87
C LEU A 111 -43.76 -8.51 -3.69
N PHE A 112 -44.36 -9.33 -4.57
CA PHE A 112 -43.64 -10.09 -5.59
C PHE A 112 -44.38 -10.05 -6.92
N ARG A 113 -43.63 -9.95 -8.03
CA ARG A 113 -44.10 -10.15 -9.40
C ARG A 113 -43.05 -10.93 -10.18
N GLY A 114 -43.48 -11.99 -10.86
CA GLY A 114 -42.58 -12.83 -11.63
C GLY A 114 -43.32 -13.92 -12.41
N ARG A 115 -42.61 -15.00 -12.71
CA ARG A 115 -43.13 -16.18 -13.41
C ARG A 115 -42.84 -17.46 -12.64
N VAL A 116 -43.71 -18.46 -12.76
CA VAL A 116 -43.43 -19.83 -12.29
C VAL A 116 -42.24 -20.39 -13.06
N ALA A 117 -41.11 -20.56 -12.38
CA ALA A 117 -39.88 -21.13 -12.93
C ALA A 117 -39.91 -22.67 -12.85
N THR A 118 -40.37 -23.21 -11.71
CA THR A 118 -40.66 -24.65 -11.56
C THR A 118 -41.93 -24.87 -10.73
N PHE A 119 -42.61 -25.99 -10.99
CA PHE A 119 -43.76 -26.43 -10.21
C PHE A 119 -43.74 -27.94 -10.02
N SER A 120 -44.46 -28.42 -9.01
CA SER A 120 -44.71 -29.84 -8.79
C SER A 120 -46.07 -30.05 -8.15
N THR A 121 -46.72 -31.16 -8.50
CA THR A 121 -48.03 -31.53 -7.97
C THR A 121 -47.93 -32.89 -7.29
N THR A 122 -48.14 -32.95 -5.98
CA THR A 122 -48.04 -34.18 -5.17
C THR A 122 -49.11 -34.17 -4.08
N ASN A 123 -49.84 -35.28 -3.89
CA ASN A 123 -50.85 -35.43 -2.83
C ASN A 123 -51.86 -34.26 -2.75
N ASP A 124 -52.34 -33.80 -3.90
CA ASP A 124 -53.26 -32.65 -4.07
C ASP A 124 -52.69 -31.26 -3.70
N VAL A 125 -51.37 -31.17 -3.46
CA VAL A 125 -50.63 -29.92 -3.27
C VAL A 125 -49.90 -29.53 -4.55
N LEU A 126 -50.10 -28.29 -4.99
CA LEU A 126 -49.31 -27.62 -6.02
C LEU A 126 -48.24 -26.75 -5.33
N ALA A 127 -46.98 -27.17 -5.37
CA ALA A 127 -45.84 -26.40 -4.90
C ALA A 127 -45.21 -25.61 -6.06
N LEU A 128 -44.99 -24.31 -5.85
CA LEU A 128 -44.50 -23.37 -6.86
C LEU A 128 -43.17 -22.73 -6.42
N SER A 129 -42.19 -22.69 -7.32
CA SER A 129 -41.04 -21.79 -7.23
C SER A 129 -41.10 -20.81 -8.39
N CYS A 130 -41.19 -19.52 -8.06
CA CYS A 130 -41.34 -18.42 -9.00
C CYS A 130 -40.11 -17.54 -8.95
N GLN A 131 -39.72 -16.96 -10.09
CA GLN A 131 -38.60 -16.02 -10.19
C GLN A 131 -39.10 -14.70 -10.77
N VAL A 132 -38.53 -13.57 -10.34
CA VAL A 132 -38.79 -12.24 -10.91
C VAL A 132 -38.52 -12.25 -12.42
N ASP A 133 -39.38 -11.60 -13.19
CA ASP A 133 -39.29 -11.62 -14.65
C ASP A 133 -38.16 -10.70 -15.16
N ALA A 134 -37.04 -11.32 -15.56
CA ALA A 134 -35.87 -10.63 -16.08
C ALA A 134 -35.89 -10.47 -17.62
N GLU A 135 -36.80 -11.14 -18.33
CA GLU A 135 -36.86 -11.14 -19.79
C GLU A 135 -36.97 -9.73 -20.41
N PRO A 136 -37.82 -8.79 -19.90
CA PRO A 136 -37.93 -7.45 -20.46
C PRO A 136 -36.63 -6.64 -20.43
N PHE A 137 -35.78 -6.86 -19.41
CA PHE A 137 -34.55 -6.09 -19.19
C PHE A 137 -33.34 -6.66 -19.95
N ALA A 138 -33.47 -7.86 -20.53
CA ALA A 138 -32.52 -8.43 -21.47
C ALA A 138 -32.62 -7.81 -22.89
N ALA A 139 -33.53 -6.84 -23.08
CA ALA A 139 -33.75 -6.15 -24.35
C ALA A 139 -32.46 -5.55 -24.96
N LYS A 140 -32.41 -5.55 -26.30
CA LYS A 140 -31.28 -5.08 -27.10
C LYS A 140 -31.23 -3.55 -27.17
N VAL A 141 -30.16 -2.92 -26.68
CA VAL A 141 -30.00 -1.44 -26.70
C VAL A 141 -29.73 -0.86 -28.09
N LEU A 142 -29.24 -1.67 -29.03
CA LEU A 142 -29.09 -1.34 -30.45
C LEU A 142 -30.08 -2.17 -31.30
N PRO A 143 -31.38 -1.83 -31.36
CA PRO A 143 -32.37 -2.62 -32.09
C PRO A 143 -32.29 -2.49 -33.62
N ALA A 144 -31.41 -1.64 -34.18
CA ALA A 144 -31.29 -1.41 -35.61
C ALA A 144 -29.90 -1.77 -36.17
N THR A 145 -29.89 -2.40 -37.35
CA THR A 145 -28.69 -2.65 -38.17
C THR A 145 -28.75 -1.92 -39.50
N TYR A 146 -27.60 -1.72 -40.14
CA TYR A 146 -27.53 -1.17 -41.50
C TYR A 146 -27.99 -2.18 -42.56
N ALA A 147 -28.85 -1.75 -43.49
CA ALA A 147 -29.31 -2.60 -44.59
C ALA A 147 -28.27 -2.78 -45.72
N GLY A 148 -27.27 -1.89 -45.80
CA GLY A 148 -26.21 -1.94 -46.83
C GLY A 148 -26.70 -1.61 -48.25
N THR A 149 -27.71 -0.73 -48.36
CA THR A 149 -28.39 -0.40 -49.63
C THR A 149 -28.01 0.97 -50.22
N GLY A 150 -27.00 1.64 -49.67
CA GLY A 150 -26.57 3.00 -50.03
C GLY A 150 -27.22 4.11 -49.19
N GLY A 151 -26.66 5.32 -49.25
CA GLY A 151 -27.14 6.50 -48.53
C GLY A 151 -27.19 6.29 -47.02
N ALA A 152 -28.35 6.54 -46.40
CA ALA A 152 -28.58 6.36 -44.95
C ALA A 152 -28.34 4.92 -44.43
N GLU A 153 -28.31 3.93 -45.33
CA GLU A 153 -28.06 2.52 -45.00
C GLU A 153 -26.63 2.05 -45.30
N GLY A 154 -25.78 2.94 -45.81
CA GLY A 154 -24.36 2.66 -46.07
C GLY A 154 -24.10 1.66 -47.20
N GLY A 155 -22.82 1.42 -47.49
CA GLY A 155 -22.40 0.39 -48.45
C GLY A 155 -22.67 -1.05 -47.98
N THR A 156 -22.53 -2.02 -48.89
CA THR A 156 -22.75 -3.45 -48.60
C THR A 156 -21.79 -4.01 -47.53
N ASP A 157 -20.67 -3.33 -47.30
CA ASP A 157 -19.67 -3.57 -46.26
C ASP A 157 -20.16 -3.26 -44.83
N LEU A 158 -21.15 -2.37 -44.68
CA LEU A 158 -21.80 -2.10 -43.40
C LEU A 158 -23.00 -3.01 -43.11
N LYS A 159 -23.43 -3.84 -44.08
CA LYS A 159 -24.65 -4.65 -43.94
C LYS A 159 -24.63 -5.52 -42.69
N ASP A 160 -25.78 -5.56 -42.00
CA ASP A 160 -26.04 -6.32 -40.77
C ASP A 160 -25.21 -5.87 -39.53
N ARG A 161 -24.33 -4.86 -39.65
CA ARG A 161 -23.68 -4.18 -38.52
C ARG A 161 -24.69 -3.32 -37.75
N GLU A 162 -24.59 -3.28 -36.43
CA GLU A 162 -25.40 -2.42 -35.58
C GLU A 162 -25.19 -0.93 -35.89
N LYS A 163 -26.29 -0.17 -35.92
CA LYS A 163 -26.20 1.29 -36.05
C LYS A 163 -25.76 1.91 -34.72
N PRO A 164 -24.95 2.99 -34.73
CA PRO A 164 -24.39 3.57 -33.53
C PRO A 164 -25.43 4.36 -32.73
N LEU A 165 -25.23 4.43 -31.42
CA LEU A 165 -26.00 5.23 -30.48
C LEU A 165 -25.06 6.10 -29.64
N ILE A 166 -25.38 7.38 -29.51
CA ILE A 166 -24.77 8.30 -28.54
C ILE A 166 -25.87 8.90 -27.67
N ILE A 167 -25.65 8.97 -26.36
CA ILE A 167 -26.51 9.68 -25.40
C ILE A 167 -25.61 10.49 -24.46
N GLY A 168 -26.03 11.70 -24.09
CA GLY A 168 -25.23 12.62 -23.28
C GLY A 168 -24.03 13.18 -24.05
N ARG A 169 -23.03 13.68 -23.33
CA ARG A 169 -21.88 14.38 -23.93
C ARG A 169 -20.69 13.45 -24.12
N ALA A 170 -20.38 13.11 -25.37
CA ALA A 170 -19.30 12.20 -25.73
C ALA A 170 -18.20 12.94 -26.51
N LEU A 171 -16.95 12.87 -26.02
CA LEU A 171 -15.81 13.57 -26.59
C LEU A 171 -15.01 12.69 -27.55
N ASN A 172 -14.54 13.27 -28.65
CA ASN A 172 -13.72 12.63 -29.68
C ASN A 172 -14.28 11.27 -30.14
N VAL A 173 -15.56 11.24 -30.50
CA VAL A 173 -16.22 10.07 -31.08
C VAL A 173 -15.86 9.94 -32.55
N GLU A 174 -15.54 8.74 -33.00
CA GLU A 174 -15.36 8.39 -34.42
C GLU A 174 -16.71 7.98 -35.04
N PRO A 175 -17.16 8.62 -36.13
CA PRO A 175 -18.42 8.27 -36.79
C PRO A 175 -18.27 7.10 -37.76
N VAL A 176 -19.39 6.46 -38.10
CA VAL A 176 -19.45 5.47 -39.18
C VAL A 176 -19.51 6.19 -40.54
N LEU A 177 -18.52 5.99 -41.40
CA LEU A 177 -18.54 6.42 -42.79
C LEU A 177 -19.63 5.65 -43.55
N LEU A 178 -20.65 6.33 -44.06
CA LEU A 178 -21.75 5.73 -44.83
C LEU A 178 -21.50 5.76 -46.34
N ASP A 179 -20.95 6.87 -46.85
CA ASP A 179 -20.67 7.06 -48.27
C ASP A 179 -19.36 7.84 -48.48
N ALA A 180 -18.39 7.19 -49.12
CA ALA A 180 -17.07 7.76 -49.41
C ALA A 180 -17.03 8.69 -50.63
N VAL A 181 -18.06 8.66 -51.49
CA VAL A 181 -18.19 9.56 -52.66
C VAL A 181 -18.74 10.91 -52.20
N ASP A 182 -19.82 10.88 -51.40
CA ASP A 182 -20.47 12.08 -50.88
C ASP A 182 -19.88 12.58 -49.54
N SER A 183 -18.91 11.85 -48.98
CA SER A 183 -18.24 12.16 -47.69
C SER A 183 -19.23 12.27 -46.53
N LEU A 184 -20.16 11.30 -46.46
CA LEU A 184 -21.26 11.23 -45.51
C LEU A 184 -20.92 10.26 -44.36
N TYR A 185 -21.08 10.72 -43.11
CA TYR A 185 -20.81 9.94 -41.91
C TYR A 185 -21.99 10.04 -40.92
N GLN A 186 -22.12 9.07 -40.01
CA GLN A 186 -23.16 9.04 -38.98
C GLN A 186 -22.57 8.77 -37.58
N PHE A 187 -22.98 9.59 -36.62
CA PHE A 187 -22.62 9.48 -35.19
C PHE A 187 -23.63 8.67 -34.38
N SER A 188 -24.93 8.88 -34.63
CA SER A 188 -26.04 8.19 -33.95
C SER A 188 -27.19 7.97 -34.92
N ALA A 189 -27.98 6.91 -34.75
CA ALA A 189 -29.06 6.55 -35.69
C ALA A 189 -30.46 6.46 -35.06
N TYR A 190 -30.60 6.64 -33.75
CA TYR A 190 -31.84 6.39 -33.00
C TYR A 190 -32.64 7.69 -32.76
N GLY A 191 -32.82 8.48 -33.82
CA GLY A 191 -33.47 9.80 -33.77
C GLY A 191 -32.47 10.97 -33.71
N PRO A 192 -32.95 12.19 -33.39
CA PRO A 192 -32.14 13.40 -33.40
C PRO A 192 -31.03 13.38 -32.34
N ILE A 193 -29.88 13.98 -32.67
CA ILE A 193 -28.86 14.39 -31.70
C ILE A 193 -28.99 15.90 -31.40
N GLU A 194 -28.57 16.32 -30.22
CA GLU A 194 -28.66 17.72 -29.78
C GLU A 194 -27.70 18.63 -30.57
N ALA A 195 -26.42 18.26 -30.61
CA ALA A 195 -25.38 19.07 -31.25
C ALA A 195 -24.14 18.25 -31.62
N ILE A 196 -23.37 18.79 -32.57
CA ILE A 196 -21.96 18.46 -32.77
C ILE A 196 -21.19 19.73 -32.40
N ASP A 197 -20.62 19.77 -31.19
CA ASP A 197 -19.97 20.95 -30.61
C ASP A 197 -18.70 21.32 -31.38
N ALA A 198 -17.94 20.30 -31.78
CA ALA A 198 -16.73 20.42 -32.57
C ALA A 198 -16.56 19.18 -33.46
N LEU A 199 -16.06 19.39 -34.67
CA LEU A 199 -15.64 18.34 -35.60
C LEU A 199 -14.14 18.49 -35.84
N TYR A 200 -13.43 17.36 -35.88
CA TYR A 200 -11.99 17.30 -36.08
C TYR A 200 -11.64 16.39 -37.25
N GLU A 201 -10.62 16.77 -38.02
CA GLU A 201 -9.86 15.86 -38.88
C GLU A 201 -8.44 15.79 -38.35
N ARG A 202 -7.95 14.58 -38.07
CA ARG A 202 -6.59 14.36 -37.53
C ARG A 202 -6.31 15.18 -36.25
N ALA A 203 -7.30 15.28 -35.36
CA ALA A 203 -7.31 16.16 -34.17
C ALA A 203 -7.19 17.68 -34.44
N SER A 204 -7.15 18.13 -35.70
CA SER A 204 -7.28 19.54 -36.08
C SER A 204 -8.76 19.91 -36.20
N ALA A 205 -9.19 20.97 -35.53
CA ALA A 205 -10.58 21.40 -35.53
C ALA A 205 -10.99 22.05 -36.87
N PHE A 206 -12.14 21.65 -37.40
CA PHE A 206 -12.82 22.43 -38.43
C PHE A 206 -13.37 23.75 -37.83
N GLY A 207 -13.71 24.70 -38.70
CA GLY A 207 -14.56 25.84 -38.32
C GLY A 207 -15.99 25.41 -37.97
N PRO A 208 -16.90 26.34 -37.65
CA PRO A 208 -18.31 26.02 -37.42
C PRO A 208 -18.97 25.39 -38.67
N PRO A 209 -20.06 24.62 -38.50
CA PRO A 209 -20.79 24.03 -39.63
C PRO A 209 -21.42 25.11 -40.51
N VAL A 210 -21.51 24.83 -41.81
CA VAL A 210 -22.10 25.75 -42.81
C VAL A 210 -23.60 25.96 -42.57
N ALA A 211 -24.31 24.89 -42.26
CA ALA A 211 -25.71 24.84 -41.86
C ALA A 211 -26.06 23.45 -41.30
N ASP A 212 -27.17 23.36 -40.58
CA ASP A 212 -27.89 22.11 -40.35
C ASP A 212 -29.03 21.95 -41.39
N TYR A 213 -29.29 20.70 -41.79
CA TYR A 213 -30.28 20.34 -42.79
C TYR A 213 -31.31 19.36 -42.21
N PRO A 214 -32.61 19.49 -42.55
CA PRO A 214 -33.68 18.71 -41.90
C PRO A 214 -33.68 17.23 -42.28
N ASP A 215 -33.08 16.87 -43.41
CA ASP A 215 -33.00 15.50 -43.92
C ASP A 215 -31.74 15.28 -44.79
N LEU A 216 -31.38 14.01 -44.98
CA LEU A 216 -30.26 13.59 -45.81
C LEU A 216 -30.37 14.07 -47.26
N ALA A 217 -31.57 14.14 -47.85
CA ALA A 217 -31.73 14.58 -49.24
C ALA A 217 -31.28 16.05 -49.41
N SER A 218 -31.63 16.89 -48.44
CA SER A 218 -31.23 18.28 -48.34
C SER A 218 -29.72 18.42 -48.07
N LEU A 219 -29.15 17.57 -47.20
CA LEU A 219 -27.71 17.54 -46.90
C LEU A 219 -26.85 17.11 -48.10
N LEU A 220 -27.33 16.17 -48.93
CA LEU A 220 -26.65 15.74 -50.17
C LEU A 220 -26.78 16.80 -51.28
N ALA A 221 -27.95 17.46 -51.38
CA ALA A 221 -28.16 18.58 -52.31
C ALA A 221 -27.37 19.86 -51.93
N ALA A 222 -26.88 19.96 -50.69
CA ALA A 222 -26.10 21.10 -50.21
C ALA A 222 -24.76 21.26 -50.94
N ALA A 223 -24.39 22.51 -51.25
CA ALA A 223 -23.08 22.86 -51.79
C ALA A 223 -22.08 23.17 -50.66
N VAL A 224 -21.56 22.12 -50.00
CA VAL A 224 -20.59 22.24 -48.91
C VAL A 224 -19.19 22.55 -49.48
N PRO A 225 -18.52 23.68 -49.11
CA PRO A 225 -17.18 23.99 -49.59
C PRO A 225 -16.09 23.05 -49.05
N ARG A 226 -15.01 22.87 -49.80
CA ARG A 226 -13.82 22.13 -49.31
C ARG A 226 -13.26 22.78 -48.04
N GLY A 227 -12.92 21.97 -47.04
CA GLY A 227 -12.48 22.45 -45.73
C GLY A 227 -13.63 22.91 -44.81
N ALA A 228 -14.89 22.71 -45.21
CA ALA A 228 -16.07 22.96 -44.41
C ALA A 228 -16.97 21.70 -44.35
N TRP A 229 -17.94 21.72 -43.44
CA TRP A 229 -18.86 20.62 -43.16
C TRP A 229 -20.28 21.13 -42.92
N ALA A 230 -21.26 20.23 -43.02
CA ALA A 230 -22.67 20.49 -42.72
C ALA A 230 -23.30 19.29 -42.00
N THR A 231 -24.36 19.52 -41.25
CA THR A 231 -25.02 18.49 -40.43
C THR A 231 -26.42 18.14 -40.92
N CYS A 232 -26.89 16.98 -40.49
CA CYS A 232 -28.31 16.70 -40.33
C CYS A 232 -28.49 16.12 -38.92
N LEU A 233 -28.61 17.01 -37.92
CA LEU A 233 -28.75 16.65 -36.51
C LEU A 233 -29.98 15.76 -36.29
N ALA A 234 -31.05 16.00 -37.05
CA ALA A 234 -32.28 15.18 -37.07
C ALA A 234 -32.05 13.68 -37.39
N GLN A 235 -30.95 13.32 -38.06
CA GLN A 235 -30.59 11.94 -38.40
C GLN A 235 -29.20 11.52 -37.86
N GLY A 236 -28.58 12.36 -37.03
CA GLY A 236 -27.25 12.14 -36.44
C GLY A 236 -26.10 12.08 -37.47
N MET A 237 -26.24 12.78 -38.60
CA MET A 237 -25.30 12.72 -39.73
C MET A 237 -24.48 14.00 -39.91
N VAL A 238 -23.30 13.84 -40.51
CA VAL A 238 -22.41 14.91 -40.96
C VAL A 238 -21.94 14.65 -42.39
N ARG A 239 -21.73 15.73 -43.17
CA ARG A 239 -21.14 15.67 -44.51
C ARG A 239 -19.99 16.66 -44.64
N LEU A 240 -18.87 16.21 -45.16
CA LEU A 240 -17.70 17.04 -45.46
C LEU A 240 -17.76 17.56 -46.91
N GLY A 241 -17.25 18.76 -47.18
CA GLY A 241 -17.12 19.30 -48.55
C GLY A 241 -15.95 18.72 -49.37
N ALA A 242 -15.27 17.70 -48.84
CA ALA A 242 -14.24 16.91 -49.51
C ALA A 242 -14.09 15.54 -48.82
N PRO A 243 -13.60 14.49 -49.51
CA PRO A 243 -13.17 13.26 -48.87
C PRO A 243 -12.10 13.53 -47.80
N ALA A 244 -12.17 12.80 -46.68
CA ALA A 244 -11.26 12.97 -45.57
C ALA A 244 -9.82 12.57 -45.92
N ALA A 245 -8.86 13.30 -45.36
CA ALA A 245 -7.42 13.06 -45.41
C ALA A 245 -6.88 12.31 -44.17
N GLY A 246 -7.75 11.99 -43.20
CA GLY A 246 -7.40 11.17 -42.03
C GLY A 246 -8.60 10.78 -41.19
N VAL A 247 -8.35 10.45 -39.92
CA VAL A 247 -9.41 10.08 -38.96
C VAL A 247 -10.27 11.30 -38.64
N ILE A 248 -11.59 11.12 -38.72
CA ILE A 248 -12.58 12.10 -38.28
C ILE A 248 -13.01 11.76 -36.86
N THR A 249 -12.97 12.75 -35.96
CA THR A 249 -13.58 12.66 -34.62
C THR A 249 -14.48 13.86 -34.35
N ALA A 250 -15.39 13.77 -33.38
CA ALA A 250 -16.21 14.90 -32.95
C ALA A 250 -16.55 14.87 -31.47
N ASP A 251 -16.82 16.05 -30.90
CA ASP A 251 -17.47 16.19 -29.61
C ASP A 251 -18.98 16.34 -29.86
N VAL A 252 -19.78 15.39 -29.34
CA VAL A 252 -21.19 15.21 -29.70
C VAL A 252 -22.07 15.20 -28.44
N ASN A 253 -23.12 16.01 -28.45
CA ASN A 253 -24.24 15.93 -27.51
C ASN A 253 -25.33 15.07 -28.17
N GLY A 254 -25.55 13.88 -27.61
CA GLY A 254 -26.22 12.76 -28.26
C GLY A 254 -27.75 12.86 -28.36
N HIS A 255 -28.40 11.69 -28.36
CA HIS A 255 -29.84 11.51 -28.48
C HIS A 255 -30.65 12.47 -27.61
N VAL A 256 -31.60 13.18 -28.22
CA VAL A 256 -32.47 14.18 -27.56
C VAL A 256 -33.67 13.51 -26.90
N VAL A 257 -33.95 13.87 -25.65
CA VAL A 257 -35.17 13.50 -24.92
C VAL A 257 -35.89 14.77 -24.49
N GLY A 258 -37.03 15.06 -25.13
CA GLY A 258 -37.66 16.38 -25.03
C GLY A 258 -36.88 17.39 -25.88
N ASP A 259 -36.21 18.34 -25.22
CA ASP A 259 -35.52 19.47 -25.87
C ASP A 259 -33.98 19.42 -25.76
N ALA A 260 -33.39 18.45 -25.03
CA ALA A 260 -31.94 18.33 -24.82
C ALA A 260 -31.50 16.85 -24.68
N SER A 261 -30.19 16.57 -24.70
CA SER A 261 -29.66 15.22 -24.46
C SER A 261 -29.57 14.90 -22.94
N PRO A 262 -29.92 13.68 -22.50
CA PRO A 262 -29.76 13.25 -21.11
C PRO A 262 -28.29 13.28 -20.68
N LEU A 263 -27.95 14.14 -19.72
CA LEU A 263 -26.58 14.29 -19.21
C LEU A 263 -26.29 13.54 -17.90
N ARG A 264 -27.30 13.14 -17.12
CA ARG A 264 -27.10 12.48 -15.81
C ARG A 264 -27.34 10.96 -15.89
N THR A 265 -26.74 10.17 -15.01
CA THR A 265 -26.69 8.69 -15.13
C THR A 265 -28.06 8.00 -15.17
N GLY A 266 -28.99 8.37 -14.30
CA GLY A 266 -30.37 7.90 -14.26
C GLY A 266 -31.17 8.29 -15.50
N SER A 267 -31.12 9.57 -15.92
CA SER A 267 -31.75 10.02 -17.16
C SER A 267 -31.20 9.33 -18.42
N VAL A 268 -29.90 9.02 -18.48
CA VAL A 268 -29.29 8.20 -19.54
C VAL A 268 -29.79 6.75 -19.48
N ILE A 269 -29.93 6.16 -18.30
CA ILE A 269 -30.52 4.82 -18.13
C ILE A 269 -32.00 4.81 -18.58
N ALA A 270 -32.78 5.83 -18.25
CA ALA A 270 -34.17 5.95 -18.71
C ALA A 270 -34.27 6.09 -20.24
N ALA A 271 -33.37 6.85 -20.88
CA ALA A 271 -33.29 6.95 -22.33
C ALA A 271 -32.88 5.63 -22.99
N LEU A 272 -31.89 4.91 -22.44
CA LEU A 272 -31.51 3.57 -22.90
C LEU A 272 -32.67 2.57 -22.79
N ALA A 273 -33.45 2.64 -21.71
CA ALA A 273 -34.64 1.81 -21.53
C ALA A 273 -35.68 2.07 -22.63
N ALA A 274 -35.98 3.34 -22.90
CA ALA A 274 -36.92 3.74 -23.96
C ALA A 274 -36.46 3.28 -25.36
N ILE A 275 -35.18 3.47 -25.70
CA ILE A 275 -34.61 3.04 -26.99
C ILE A 275 -34.61 1.51 -27.14
N ALA A 276 -34.34 0.78 -26.05
CA ALA A 276 -34.40 -0.68 -26.03
C ALA A 276 -35.83 -1.25 -26.02
N GLY A 277 -36.86 -0.40 -25.88
CA GLY A 277 -38.26 -0.82 -25.82
C GLY A 277 -38.72 -1.37 -24.47
N VAL A 278 -38.00 -1.07 -23.37
CA VAL A 278 -38.37 -1.46 -22.01
C VAL A 278 -39.54 -0.57 -21.52
N PRO A 279 -40.68 -1.14 -21.10
CA PRO A 279 -41.82 -0.37 -20.59
C PRO A 279 -41.49 0.47 -19.35
N VAL A 280 -41.94 1.72 -19.32
CA VAL A 280 -41.64 2.68 -18.24
C VAL A 280 -42.25 2.30 -16.89
N ASP A 281 -43.35 1.55 -16.85
CA ASP A 281 -43.95 1.04 -15.61
C ASP A 281 -43.09 -0.04 -14.93
N LEU A 282 -42.24 -0.72 -15.71
CA LEU A 282 -41.21 -1.64 -15.21
C LEU A 282 -39.93 -0.91 -14.74
N LEU A 283 -39.87 0.43 -14.79
CA LEU A 283 -38.77 1.22 -14.23
C LEU A 283 -39.19 1.88 -12.92
N ALA A 284 -38.37 1.74 -11.88
CA ALA A 284 -38.44 2.56 -10.68
C ALA A 284 -37.79 3.92 -10.96
N THR A 285 -38.48 4.77 -11.73
CA THR A 285 -38.02 6.10 -12.14
C THR A 285 -37.60 6.96 -10.96
N GLU A 286 -38.33 6.85 -9.84
CA GLU A 286 -38.01 7.52 -8.57
C GLU A 286 -36.61 7.17 -8.01
N THR A 287 -36.04 6.03 -8.42
CA THR A 287 -34.69 5.61 -8.05
C THR A 287 -33.62 6.07 -9.06
N LEU A 288 -34.02 6.34 -10.30
CA LEU A 288 -33.18 6.98 -11.32
C LEU A 288 -33.06 8.48 -11.05
N ASP A 289 -34.17 9.12 -10.65
CA ASP A 289 -34.21 10.52 -10.20
C ASP A 289 -33.30 10.71 -8.96
N ALA A 290 -33.38 9.79 -7.99
CA ALA A 290 -32.53 9.82 -6.79
C ALA A 290 -31.03 9.64 -7.10
N LEU A 291 -30.67 8.77 -8.06
CA LEU A 291 -29.30 8.65 -8.57
C LEU A 291 -28.84 9.96 -9.23
N ASP A 292 -29.71 10.60 -10.01
CA ASP A 292 -29.41 11.84 -10.72
C ASP A 292 -29.20 13.03 -9.77
N ASP A 293 -29.87 13.08 -8.63
CA ASP A 293 -29.63 14.09 -7.60
C ASP A 293 -28.46 13.75 -6.66
N ALA A 294 -28.17 12.45 -6.44
CA ALA A 294 -27.01 12.01 -5.65
C ALA A 294 -25.68 12.15 -6.40
N VAL A 295 -25.68 11.96 -7.73
CA VAL A 295 -24.48 12.08 -8.59
C VAL A 295 -24.77 12.97 -9.81
N PRO A 296 -24.91 14.30 -9.62
CA PRO A 296 -25.34 15.25 -10.65
C PRO A 296 -24.20 15.64 -11.61
N HIS A 297 -23.44 14.66 -12.09
CA HIS A 297 -22.28 14.86 -12.97
C HIS A 297 -22.63 14.55 -14.44
N PRO A 298 -22.26 15.42 -15.40
CA PRO A 298 -22.45 15.13 -16.82
C PRO A 298 -21.67 13.89 -17.28
N ILE A 299 -22.37 12.97 -17.95
CA ILE A 299 -21.81 11.80 -18.61
C ILE A 299 -22.16 11.78 -20.10
N GLY A 300 -21.53 10.86 -20.83
CA GLY A 300 -21.96 10.44 -22.15
C GLY A 300 -21.60 8.99 -22.40
N ILE A 301 -22.35 8.34 -23.28
CA ILE A 301 -22.15 6.94 -23.67
C ILE A 301 -22.25 6.79 -25.19
N VAL A 302 -21.25 6.13 -25.79
CA VAL A 302 -21.27 5.68 -27.19
C VAL A 302 -21.40 4.16 -27.20
N LEU A 303 -22.30 3.64 -28.03
CA LEU A 303 -22.52 2.21 -28.26
C LEU A 303 -22.47 1.93 -29.77
N GLN A 304 -21.48 1.15 -30.19
CA GLN A 304 -21.28 0.69 -31.58
C GLN A 304 -21.29 -0.85 -31.70
N GLN A 305 -21.65 -1.55 -30.61
CA GLN A 305 -21.71 -3.00 -30.49
C GLN A 305 -22.90 -3.38 -29.61
N GLN A 306 -23.56 -4.49 -29.89
CA GLN A 306 -24.72 -4.95 -29.13
C GLN A 306 -24.40 -5.21 -27.64
N ALA A 307 -25.26 -4.70 -26.76
CA ALA A 307 -25.37 -5.10 -25.35
C ALA A 307 -26.86 -5.28 -24.96
N THR A 308 -27.12 -5.81 -23.76
CA THR A 308 -28.47 -5.78 -23.15
C THR A 308 -28.67 -4.47 -22.37
N PHE A 309 -29.92 -4.08 -22.15
CA PHE A 309 -30.25 -2.92 -21.31
C PHE A 309 -29.70 -3.09 -19.88
N VAL A 310 -29.99 -4.23 -19.24
CA VAL A 310 -29.61 -4.47 -17.84
C VAL A 310 -28.09 -4.44 -17.62
N ASP A 311 -27.29 -4.92 -18.57
CA ASP A 311 -25.82 -4.93 -18.44
C ASP A 311 -25.22 -3.54 -18.61
N VAL A 312 -25.75 -2.72 -19.54
CA VAL A 312 -25.32 -1.33 -19.70
C VAL A 312 -25.72 -0.49 -18.49
N ALA A 313 -26.95 -0.64 -17.99
CA ALA A 313 -27.44 0.11 -16.84
C ALA A 313 -26.68 -0.25 -15.54
N ARG A 314 -26.36 -1.53 -15.31
CA ARG A 314 -25.46 -1.96 -14.23
C ARG A 314 -24.06 -1.34 -14.35
N ARG A 315 -23.48 -1.35 -15.55
CA ARG A 315 -22.16 -0.74 -15.80
C ARG A 315 -22.16 0.78 -15.59
N LEU A 316 -23.29 1.46 -15.77
CA LEU A 316 -23.46 2.89 -15.51
C LEU A 316 -23.67 3.20 -14.02
N ALA A 317 -24.38 2.35 -13.27
CA ALA A 317 -24.60 2.53 -11.83
C ALA A 317 -23.36 2.27 -10.97
N LEU A 318 -22.52 1.29 -11.35
CA LEU A 318 -21.36 0.85 -10.56
C LEU A 318 -20.37 1.99 -10.20
N PRO A 319 -19.91 2.86 -11.13
CA PRO A 319 -19.03 3.99 -10.80
C PRO A 319 -19.63 5.01 -9.83
N CYS A 320 -20.96 5.07 -9.73
CA CYS A 320 -21.69 5.98 -8.84
C CYS A 320 -21.80 5.46 -7.39
N ASN A 321 -21.15 4.35 -7.03
CA ASN A 321 -21.40 3.60 -5.78
C ASN A 321 -22.89 3.18 -5.63
N HIS A 322 -23.53 2.88 -6.76
CA HIS A 322 -24.92 2.40 -6.80
C HIS A 322 -24.99 0.95 -7.32
N GLN A 323 -25.97 0.20 -6.84
CA GLN A 323 -26.32 -1.12 -7.34
C GLN A 323 -27.62 -1.07 -8.14
N ALA A 324 -27.61 -1.75 -9.29
CA ALA A 324 -28.72 -1.81 -10.22
C ALA A 324 -29.23 -3.25 -10.39
N GLY A 325 -30.54 -3.43 -10.29
CA GLY A 325 -31.15 -4.75 -10.27
C GLY A 325 -32.64 -4.71 -10.56
N ILE A 326 -33.30 -5.86 -10.38
CA ILE A 326 -34.76 -5.98 -10.51
C ILE A 326 -35.29 -6.34 -9.13
N ALA A 327 -36.17 -5.52 -8.59
CA ALA A 327 -36.76 -5.70 -7.27
C ALA A 327 -37.79 -6.84 -7.29
N LEU A 328 -38.21 -7.29 -6.10
CA LEU A 328 -39.18 -8.38 -5.96
C LEU A 328 -40.51 -8.08 -6.68
N ASP A 329 -40.92 -6.82 -6.77
CA ASP A 329 -42.13 -6.36 -7.46
C ASP A 329 -41.97 -6.25 -9.00
N GLY A 330 -40.86 -6.70 -9.56
CA GLY A 330 -40.60 -6.77 -11.00
C GLY A 330 -40.14 -5.46 -11.63
N ARG A 331 -39.87 -4.40 -10.85
CA ARG A 331 -39.33 -3.13 -11.35
C ARG A 331 -37.80 -3.11 -11.33
N PHE A 332 -37.18 -2.59 -12.38
CA PHE A 332 -35.76 -2.27 -12.39
C PHE A 332 -35.49 -1.03 -11.54
N PHE A 333 -34.51 -1.11 -10.65
CA PHE A 333 -34.16 -0.06 -9.70
C PHE A 333 -32.66 0.18 -9.67
N VAL A 334 -32.26 1.37 -9.20
CA VAL A 334 -30.85 1.72 -8.93
C VAL A 334 -30.76 2.41 -7.57
N THR A 335 -29.98 1.88 -6.63
CA THR A 335 -29.87 2.42 -5.26
C THR A 335 -28.43 2.62 -4.85
N ALA A 336 -28.15 3.68 -4.09
CA ALA A 336 -26.87 3.83 -3.39
C ALA A 336 -26.68 2.70 -2.37
N VAL A 337 -25.41 2.38 -2.08
CA VAL A 337 -25.04 1.57 -0.91
C VAL A 337 -24.32 2.48 0.09
N THR A 338 -25.06 2.92 1.09
CA THR A 338 -24.64 3.87 2.13
C THR A 338 -24.36 3.19 3.46
N VAL A 339 -23.65 3.88 4.36
CA VAL A 339 -23.35 3.42 5.72
C VAL A 339 -23.51 4.62 6.67
N GLY A 340 -24.26 4.44 7.77
CA GLY A 340 -24.41 5.47 8.82
C GLY A 340 -25.66 6.34 8.71
N GLU A 341 -26.57 6.09 7.77
CA GLU A 341 -27.89 6.74 7.70
C GLU A 341 -28.91 6.09 8.67
N ASP A 342 -29.97 6.82 9.04
CA ASP A 342 -31.05 6.30 9.88
C ASP A 342 -31.80 5.15 9.18
N PRO A 343 -31.77 3.91 9.71
CA PRO A 343 -32.29 2.75 8.99
C PRO A 343 -33.82 2.72 8.98
N ALA A 344 -34.41 2.78 7.77
CA ALA A 344 -35.86 2.62 7.56
C ALA A 344 -36.42 1.26 8.06
N LEU A 345 -35.55 0.26 8.26
CA LEU A 345 -35.85 -1.00 8.92
C LEU A 345 -34.61 -1.49 9.70
N LEU A 346 -34.75 -1.66 11.02
CA LEU A 346 -33.72 -2.30 11.85
C LEU A 346 -33.92 -3.82 11.88
N LEU A 347 -32.91 -4.58 11.47
CA LEU A 347 -32.87 -6.04 11.57
C LEU A 347 -32.03 -6.47 12.77
N ASP A 348 -32.70 -6.81 13.87
CA ASP A 348 -32.09 -7.23 15.13
C ASP A 348 -31.66 -8.71 15.09
N THR A 349 -30.35 -8.95 15.01
CA THR A 349 -29.74 -10.29 14.98
C THR A 349 -29.93 -11.08 16.28
N GLN A 350 -30.35 -10.45 17.38
CA GLN A 350 -30.74 -11.13 18.61
C GLN A 350 -32.21 -11.61 18.58
N GLY A 351 -32.95 -11.34 17.50
CA GLY A 351 -34.32 -11.81 17.28
C GLY A 351 -35.37 -11.25 18.25
N ARG A 352 -35.04 -10.17 18.98
CA ARG A 352 -35.88 -9.57 20.04
C ARG A 352 -36.91 -8.60 19.43
N THR A 353 -36.59 -8.06 18.25
CA THR A 353 -37.39 -7.14 17.46
C THR A 353 -38.00 -7.85 16.25
N ALA A 354 -39.15 -7.39 15.76
CA ALA A 354 -39.78 -7.89 14.53
C ALA A 354 -39.46 -6.97 13.34
N PRO A 355 -39.15 -7.49 12.14
CA PRO A 355 -39.10 -8.91 11.77
C PRO A 355 -37.92 -9.63 12.41
N GLN A 356 -38.14 -10.86 12.88
CA GLN A 356 -37.11 -11.63 13.56
C GLN A 356 -36.08 -12.15 12.55
N VAL A 357 -34.81 -11.83 12.79
CA VAL A 357 -33.68 -12.43 12.08
C VAL A 357 -33.52 -13.88 12.57
N THR A 358 -33.61 -14.84 11.65
CA THR A 358 -33.52 -16.29 11.97
C THR A 358 -32.09 -16.82 11.95
N ASP A 359 -31.23 -16.19 11.14
CA ASP A 359 -29.81 -16.50 10.99
C ASP A 359 -29.08 -15.23 10.52
N ALA A 360 -27.80 -15.10 10.86
CA ALA A 360 -26.98 -13.94 10.52
C ALA A 360 -25.49 -14.34 10.43
N GLN A 361 -24.90 -14.17 9.26
CA GLN A 361 -23.49 -14.48 8.99
C GLN A 361 -22.76 -13.22 8.52
N GLU A 362 -21.61 -12.93 9.13
CA GLU A 362 -20.63 -11.96 8.62
C GLU A 362 -19.80 -12.64 7.51
N LEU A 363 -19.65 -11.95 6.37
CA LEU A 363 -18.89 -12.44 5.22
C LEU A 363 -17.59 -11.65 5.07
N THR A 364 -16.51 -12.33 4.69
CA THR A 364 -15.21 -11.69 4.44
C THR A 364 -15.29 -10.76 3.23
N VAL A 365 -15.29 -9.46 3.48
CA VAL A 365 -15.16 -8.42 2.44
C VAL A 365 -13.70 -8.23 2.01
N THR A 366 -13.50 -7.57 0.87
CA THR A 366 -12.15 -7.16 0.43
C THR A 366 -11.56 -6.12 1.40
N ALA A 367 -10.25 -6.15 1.61
CA ALA A 367 -9.55 -5.14 2.41
C ALA A 367 -9.76 -3.72 1.81
N PRO A 368 -9.87 -2.67 2.65
CA PRO A 368 -10.17 -1.32 2.17
C PRO A 368 -9.11 -0.81 1.19
N PHE A 369 -9.57 -0.18 0.11
CA PHE A 369 -8.70 0.32 -0.97
C PHE A 369 -7.84 1.49 -0.48
N ALA A 370 -6.55 1.23 -0.26
CA ALA A 370 -5.60 2.27 0.17
C ALA A 370 -5.28 3.33 -0.91
N LYS A 371 -5.69 3.09 -2.16
CA LYS A 371 -5.65 4.03 -3.29
C LYS A 371 -6.81 3.75 -4.25
N THR A 372 -7.45 4.81 -4.72
CA THR A 372 -8.43 4.79 -5.82
C THR A 372 -7.88 5.66 -6.94
N MET A 373 -8.00 5.22 -8.20
CA MET A 373 -7.65 6.01 -9.38
C MET A 373 -8.94 6.35 -10.13
N PHE A 374 -9.21 7.64 -10.27
CA PHE A 374 -10.32 8.15 -11.07
C PHE A 374 -9.80 8.48 -12.48
N GLY A 375 -10.54 8.06 -13.51
CA GLY A 375 -10.25 8.46 -14.89
C GLY A 375 -10.75 9.87 -15.14
N GLY A 376 -10.05 10.61 -16.01
CA GLY A 376 -10.57 11.86 -16.57
C GLY A 376 -11.74 11.61 -17.55
N ALA A 377 -12.23 12.68 -18.18
CA ALA A 377 -13.26 12.60 -19.21
C ALA A 377 -12.82 11.64 -20.34
N ARG A 378 -13.72 10.73 -20.73
CA ARG A 378 -13.39 9.67 -21.70
C ARG A 378 -13.31 10.23 -23.13
N ASN A 379 -12.11 10.21 -23.70
CA ASN A 379 -11.93 10.18 -25.16
C ASN A 379 -12.46 8.83 -25.70
N TRP A 380 -13.35 8.86 -26.69
CA TRP A 380 -13.95 7.66 -27.28
C TRP A 380 -13.11 7.03 -28.40
N ARG A 381 -12.38 7.81 -29.20
CA ARG A 381 -11.33 7.35 -30.12
C ARG A 381 -10.00 8.00 -29.74
N VAL A 382 -9.23 7.29 -28.91
CA VAL A 382 -7.84 7.64 -28.63
C VAL A 382 -7.05 7.56 -29.93
N GLN A 383 -6.56 8.71 -30.40
CA GLN A 383 -5.76 8.81 -31.62
C GLN A 383 -4.33 8.32 -31.40
N THR A 384 -3.70 7.77 -32.44
CA THR A 384 -2.25 7.51 -32.46
C THR A 384 -1.47 8.72 -32.98
N MET A 385 -0.16 8.77 -32.70
CA MET A 385 0.71 9.90 -33.05
C MET A 385 0.79 10.18 -34.56
N ASP A 386 0.60 9.16 -35.41
CA ASP A 386 0.55 9.25 -36.87
C ASP A 386 -0.82 9.67 -37.43
N GLU A 387 -1.89 9.61 -36.60
CA GLU A 387 -3.23 10.09 -36.95
C GLU A 387 -3.38 11.60 -36.76
N ILE A 388 -2.45 12.28 -36.06
CA ILE A 388 -2.51 13.72 -35.73
C ILE A 388 -2.04 14.60 -36.90
N ALA A 389 -2.63 15.79 -37.06
CA ALA A 389 -2.20 16.81 -38.02
C ALA A 389 -0.98 17.58 -37.48
N PHE A 390 0.22 17.07 -37.78
CA PHE A 390 1.49 17.74 -37.46
C PHE A 390 2.44 17.65 -38.66
N ASP A 391 3.24 18.69 -38.92
CA ASP A 391 4.11 18.78 -40.11
C ASP A 391 5.36 17.87 -40.04
N ALA A 392 5.50 17.09 -38.97
CA ALA A 392 6.54 16.07 -38.80
C ALA A 392 6.02 14.86 -37.99
N GLU A 393 6.81 13.79 -37.98
CA GLU A 393 6.55 12.61 -37.15
C GLU A 393 6.65 12.97 -35.66
N LEU A 394 5.59 12.68 -34.90
CA LEU A 394 5.54 12.90 -33.45
C LEU A 394 6.26 11.77 -32.71
N LEU A 395 7.44 12.08 -32.15
CA LEU A 395 8.40 11.08 -31.66
C LEU A 395 8.70 11.27 -30.16
N PRO A 396 8.16 10.40 -29.28
CA PRO A 396 8.55 10.36 -27.87
C PRO A 396 10.04 10.05 -27.69
N ARG A 397 10.75 10.92 -26.95
CA ARG A 397 12.18 10.80 -26.65
C ARG A 397 12.47 10.40 -25.19
N GLY A 398 11.44 10.31 -24.35
CA GLY A 398 11.58 10.08 -22.91
C GLY A 398 11.89 11.39 -22.16
N ARG A 399 12.70 11.32 -21.11
CA ARG A 399 13.08 12.52 -20.36
C ARG A 399 13.93 13.49 -21.19
N TRP A 400 13.76 14.78 -20.94
CA TRP A 400 14.64 15.81 -21.52
C TRP A 400 16.09 15.64 -21.04
N ASP A 401 17.03 15.85 -21.96
CA ASP A 401 18.48 15.77 -21.76
C ASP A 401 19.17 16.86 -22.60
N ALA A 402 20.03 17.67 -21.98
CA ALA A 402 20.70 18.80 -22.62
C ALA A 402 21.63 18.37 -23.78
N ASP A 403 22.24 17.18 -23.69
CA ASP A 403 23.18 16.68 -24.69
C ASP A 403 22.48 16.04 -25.90
N THR A 404 21.17 15.77 -25.81
CA THR A 404 20.38 15.16 -26.88
C THR A 404 19.98 16.16 -27.96
N LEU A 405 20.17 15.78 -29.23
CA LEU A 405 19.75 16.57 -30.40
C LEU A 405 18.24 16.43 -30.64
N TYR A 406 17.49 17.50 -30.42
CA TYR A 406 16.05 17.56 -30.70
C TYR A 406 15.72 18.17 -32.06
N ARG A 407 14.51 17.88 -32.56
CA ARG A 407 13.99 18.21 -33.89
C ARG A 407 12.49 18.45 -33.80
N TYR A 408 11.93 19.19 -34.76
CA TYR A 408 10.49 19.43 -34.88
C TYR A 408 9.71 18.11 -34.80
N GLY A 409 8.76 18.02 -33.85
CA GLY A 409 7.99 16.80 -33.57
C GLY A 409 8.53 15.88 -32.47
N ASN A 410 9.75 16.09 -31.97
CA ASN A 410 10.23 15.34 -30.80
C ASN A 410 9.49 15.76 -29.52
N ILE A 411 9.01 14.78 -28.75
CA ILE A 411 8.31 14.99 -27.47
C ILE A 411 9.22 14.58 -26.30
N VAL A 412 9.28 15.38 -25.23
CA VAL A 412 10.02 15.07 -23.99
C VAL A 412 9.16 15.23 -22.74
N THR A 413 9.49 14.47 -21.69
CA THR A 413 8.91 14.62 -20.35
C THR A 413 9.93 15.28 -19.40
N LEU A 414 9.48 16.17 -18.53
CA LEU A 414 10.30 16.76 -17.46
C LEU A 414 10.18 15.99 -16.13
N PRO A 415 11.01 16.29 -15.11
CA PRO A 415 10.94 15.62 -13.81
C PRO A 415 9.62 15.79 -13.05
N ASP A 416 8.85 16.85 -13.37
CA ASP A 416 7.53 17.20 -12.83
C ASP A 416 6.35 16.55 -13.61
N LEU A 417 6.67 15.63 -14.53
CA LEU A 417 5.74 14.94 -15.43
C LEU A 417 5.07 15.83 -16.49
N SER A 418 5.45 17.10 -16.64
CA SER A 418 5.02 17.89 -17.80
C SER A 418 5.62 17.34 -19.10
N GLU A 419 4.87 17.45 -20.19
CA GLU A 419 5.28 17.00 -21.52
C GLU A 419 5.35 18.16 -22.51
N TRP A 420 6.38 18.14 -23.35
CA TRP A 420 6.77 19.25 -24.21
C TRP A 420 7.12 18.77 -25.60
N ILE A 421 6.58 19.44 -26.62
CA ILE A 421 6.90 19.20 -28.03
C ILE A 421 7.90 20.24 -28.53
N TYR A 422 8.94 19.77 -29.22
CA TYR A 422 9.90 20.65 -29.86
C TYR A 422 9.28 21.27 -31.12
N ILE A 423 9.15 22.59 -31.14
CA ILE A 423 8.59 23.42 -32.22
C ILE A 423 9.65 24.26 -32.94
N GLY A 424 10.91 24.24 -32.49
CA GLY A 424 11.98 25.09 -33.01
C GLY A 424 12.38 24.82 -34.47
N VAL A 425 12.80 25.87 -35.17
CA VAL A 425 13.20 25.79 -36.58
C VAL A 425 14.60 25.18 -36.72
N GLY A 426 14.64 23.87 -37.00
CA GLY A 426 15.88 23.11 -37.21
C GLY A 426 16.32 22.30 -36.00
N ALA A 427 17.37 21.48 -36.16
CA ALA A 427 17.83 20.52 -35.16
C ALA A 427 18.89 21.13 -34.23
N THR A 428 18.69 21.08 -32.90
CA THR A 428 19.60 21.68 -31.90
C THR A 428 19.73 20.85 -30.62
N THR A 429 20.80 21.09 -29.86
CA THR A 429 21.03 20.57 -28.50
C THR A 429 20.93 21.71 -27.48
N GLY A 430 20.91 21.41 -26.18
CA GLY A 430 21.05 22.38 -25.08
C GLY A 430 19.86 23.31 -24.81
N ASN A 431 18.89 23.41 -25.73
CA ASN A 431 17.67 24.20 -25.53
C ASN A 431 16.73 23.47 -24.55
N ALA A 432 16.51 24.08 -23.38
CA ALA A 432 15.55 23.59 -22.38
C ALA A 432 14.11 24.07 -22.69
N PRO A 433 13.08 23.29 -22.32
CA PRO A 433 11.72 23.81 -22.19
C PRO A 433 11.67 24.95 -21.15
N PRO A 434 10.70 25.87 -21.26
CA PRO A 434 10.50 26.92 -20.27
C PRO A 434 9.98 26.34 -18.94
N VAL A 435 9.99 27.16 -17.89
CA VAL A 435 9.47 26.77 -16.57
C VAL A 435 8.02 27.20 -16.45
N TRP A 436 7.14 26.28 -16.04
CA TRP A 436 5.73 26.56 -15.78
C TRP A 436 5.56 27.78 -14.84
N PRO A 437 4.65 28.73 -15.11
CA PRO A 437 3.52 28.68 -16.06
C PRO A 437 3.81 29.24 -17.47
N GLU A 438 5.06 29.46 -17.86
CA GLU A 438 5.36 29.86 -19.26
C GLU A 438 5.15 28.64 -20.19
N THR A 439 4.12 28.69 -21.04
CA THR A 439 3.64 27.53 -21.82
C THR A 439 4.39 27.26 -23.13
N GLU A 440 5.24 28.19 -23.58
CA GLU A 440 6.00 28.05 -24.83
C GLU A 440 7.27 28.91 -24.81
N ASN A 441 8.26 28.52 -25.62
CA ASN A 441 9.41 29.34 -25.98
C ASN A 441 9.78 29.08 -27.46
N ALA A 442 10.87 29.69 -27.95
CA ALA A 442 11.30 29.57 -29.35
C ALA A 442 11.67 28.13 -29.83
N TRP A 443 11.70 27.16 -28.91
CA TRP A 443 12.10 25.78 -29.18
C TRP A 443 11.07 24.74 -28.73
N TRP A 444 10.27 25.02 -27.69
CA TRP A 444 9.36 24.07 -27.05
C TRP A 444 7.97 24.69 -26.80
N SER A 445 6.93 23.87 -26.95
CA SER A 445 5.55 24.20 -26.53
C SER A 445 5.01 23.12 -25.61
N ASN A 446 4.18 23.49 -24.63
CA ASN A 446 3.63 22.55 -23.66
C ASN A 446 2.51 21.69 -24.30
N MET A 447 2.59 20.38 -24.11
CA MET A 447 1.50 19.44 -24.43
C MET A 447 0.68 19.11 -23.20
N THR A 448 1.37 18.79 -22.10
CA THR A 448 0.79 18.38 -20.83
C THR A 448 1.40 19.25 -19.73
N PRO A 449 0.61 19.97 -18.91
CA PRO A 449 1.13 20.77 -17.81
C PRO A 449 1.81 19.87 -16.75
N PRO A 450 2.61 20.43 -15.82
CA PRO A 450 3.15 19.66 -14.71
C PRO A 450 2.04 18.96 -13.93
N ALA A 451 2.32 17.75 -13.43
CA ALA A 451 1.40 17.05 -12.55
C ALA A 451 1.43 17.65 -11.14
N SER A 452 0.97 18.90 -11.01
CA SER A 452 0.89 19.60 -9.72
C SER A 452 -0.29 19.04 -8.93
N ALA A 453 -0.07 18.73 -7.64
CA ALA A 453 -1.15 18.23 -6.82
C ALA A 453 -2.13 19.37 -6.42
N THR A 454 -1.74 20.63 -6.60
CA THR A 454 -2.64 21.80 -6.57
C THR A 454 -3.78 21.74 -7.60
N ASP A 455 -3.63 21.00 -8.71
CA ASP A 455 -4.68 20.80 -9.71
C ASP A 455 -5.67 19.66 -9.35
N LEU A 456 -5.42 18.93 -8.26
CA LEU A 456 -6.27 17.88 -7.75
C LEU A 456 -7.07 18.40 -6.55
N THR A 457 -8.38 18.59 -6.71
CA THR A 457 -9.28 18.99 -5.61
C THR A 457 -10.13 17.82 -5.10
N TYR A 458 -10.41 17.80 -3.80
CA TYR A 458 -11.47 16.99 -3.21
C TYR A 458 -12.86 17.48 -3.63
N ALA A 459 -13.90 16.70 -3.35
CA ALA A 459 -15.29 17.01 -3.74
C ALA A 459 -15.88 18.26 -3.06
N ASP A 460 -15.23 18.77 -2.00
CA ASP A 460 -15.55 20.05 -1.35
C ASP A 460 -14.82 21.27 -1.97
N GLY A 461 -13.95 21.03 -2.96
CA GLY A 461 -13.14 22.05 -3.63
C GLY A 461 -11.73 22.23 -3.04
N THR A 462 -11.36 21.53 -1.97
CA THR A 462 -10.05 21.68 -1.31
C THR A 462 -8.92 21.08 -2.16
N PRO A 463 -7.84 21.80 -2.50
CA PRO A 463 -6.66 21.23 -3.15
C PRO A 463 -5.99 20.13 -2.31
N ILE A 464 -5.44 19.09 -2.94
CA ILE A 464 -4.80 17.98 -2.21
C ILE A 464 -3.50 18.39 -1.52
N GLU A 465 -2.86 19.49 -1.94
CA GLU A 465 -1.72 20.10 -1.23
C GLU A 465 -2.15 20.77 0.09
N ASP A 466 -3.36 21.32 0.18
CA ASP A 466 -3.88 21.94 1.43
C ASP A 466 -4.21 20.87 2.50
N LEU A 467 -4.44 19.62 2.07
CA LEU A 467 -4.69 18.45 2.91
C LEU A 467 -3.52 17.45 2.92
N LYS A 468 -2.40 17.80 2.29
CA LYS A 468 -1.13 17.08 2.43
C LYS A 468 -0.72 17.17 3.90
N PRO A 469 -0.46 16.04 4.60
CA PRO A 469 -0.03 16.11 5.98
C PRO A 469 1.29 16.89 6.02
N ALA A 470 1.30 18.00 6.76
CA ALA A 470 2.48 18.81 6.98
C ALA A 470 3.64 17.90 7.40
N GLU A 471 4.82 18.08 6.78
CA GLU A 471 5.95 17.15 6.90
C GLU A 471 6.17 16.75 8.36
N PRO A 472 6.34 15.45 8.72
CA PRO A 472 6.29 14.99 10.11
C PRO A 472 7.19 15.77 11.08
N GLY A 473 6.60 16.75 11.78
CA GLY A 473 7.29 17.70 12.67
C GLY A 473 7.16 19.20 12.30
N SER A 474 6.55 19.56 11.16
CA SER A 474 6.37 20.95 10.75
C SER A 474 5.23 21.63 11.50
N THR A 475 5.58 22.59 12.35
CA THR A 475 4.65 23.53 13.01
C THR A 475 4.58 24.89 12.29
N VAL A 476 5.33 25.07 11.19
CA VAL A 476 5.45 26.33 10.47
C VAL A 476 4.26 26.51 9.52
N GLY A 477 3.22 27.19 10.01
CA GLY A 477 2.06 27.57 9.18
C GLY A 477 0.70 27.46 9.87
N ALA A 478 0.61 26.82 11.04
CA ALA A 478 -0.66 26.68 11.77
C ALA A 478 -1.30 28.06 12.07
N PRO A 479 -2.53 28.35 11.61
CA PRO A 479 -3.16 29.65 11.82
C PRO A 479 -3.33 30.03 13.31
N PRO A 480 -3.28 31.32 13.67
CA PRO A 480 -3.59 31.78 15.02
C PRO A 480 -4.95 31.28 15.50
N GLY A 481 -4.97 30.68 16.69
CA GLY A 481 -6.18 30.06 17.28
C GLY A 481 -6.37 28.57 16.96
N THR A 482 -5.46 27.92 16.22
CA THR A 482 -5.55 26.46 15.94
C THR A 482 -5.57 25.64 17.25
N PRO A 483 -6.63 24.86 17.54
CA PRO A 483 -6.71 24.03 18.74
C PRO A 483 -6.00 22.68 18.56
N VAL A 484 -5.41 22.20 19.65
CA VAL A 484 -4.75 20.89 19.79
C VAL A 484 -5.33 20.25 21.05
N GLY A 485 -6.48 19.59 20.90
CA GLY A 485 -7.36 19.28 22.03
C GLY A 485 -7.93 20.56 22.65
N ASP A 486 -7.98 20.63 23.98
CA ASP A 486 -8.60 21.72 24.73
C ASP A 486 -7.77 23.03 24.80
N ARG A 487 -6.67 23.13 24.06
CA ARG A 487 -5.70 24.26 24.13
C ARG A 487 -5.19 24.67 22.74
N GLU A 488 -4.82 25.93 22.58
CA GLU A 488 -4.25 26.43 21.32
C GLU A 488 -2.79 26.00 21.13
N ALA A 489 -2.37 25.76 19.89
CA ALA A 489 -1.01 25.35 19.54
C ALA A 489 0.08 26.31 20.05
N MET A 490 -0.17 27.62 20.01
CA MET A 490 0.77 28.63 20.54
C MET A 490 0.92 28.56 22.07
N GLN A 491 -0.14 28.22 22.80
CA GLN A 491 -0.08 28.05 24.26
C GLN A 491 0.78 26.83 24.63
N LEU A 492 0.63 25.72 23.90
CA LEU A 492 1.47 24.53 24.09
C LEU A 492 2.94 24.80 23.77
N LEU A 493 3.24 25.64 22.78
CA LEU A 493 4.61 26.09 22.50
C LEU A 493 5.19 26.93 23.66
N SER A 494 4.43 27.90 24.20
CA SER A 494 4.91 28.71 25.33
C SER A 494 5.08 27.90 26.62
N ASP A 495 4.20 26.92 26.87
CA ASP A 495 4.33 26.00 28.01
C ASP A 495 5.57 25.12 27.88
N LEU A 496 5.89 24.62 26.68
CA LEU A 496 7.05 23.77 26.43
C LEU A 496 8.38 24.53 26.60
N ASP A 497 8.45 25.77 26.12
CA ASP A 497 9.61 26.65 26.32
C ASP A 497 9.79 27.01 27.81
N THR A 498 8.69 27.32 28.50
CA THR A 498 8.67 27.55 29.96
C THR A 498 9.17 26.32 30.74
N LEU A 499 8.75 25.12 30.34
CA LEU A 499 9.20 23.86 30.95
C LEU A 499 10.70 23.61 30.70
N GLY A 500 11.20 23.91 29.49
CA GLY A 500 12.63 23.85 29.14
C GLY A 500 13.50 24.74 30.03
N GLY A 501 13.03 25.97 30.28
CA GLY A 501 13.62 26.90 31.26
C GLY A 501 13.70 26.31 32.68
N GLN A 502 12.57 25.81 33.20
CA GLN A 502 12.49 25.24 34.56
C GLN A 502 13.41 24.02 34.75
N VAL A 503 13.48 23.12 33.76
CA VAL A 503 14.35 21.93 33.83
C VAL A 503 15.83 22.33 33.83
N THR A 504 16.19 23.37 33.06
CA THR A 504 17.57 23.89 32.99
C THR A 504 18.00 24.52 34.33
N GLU A 505 17.11 25.28 34.99
CA GLU A 505 17.37 25.87 36.31
C GLU A 505 17.53 24.77 37.38
N GLN A 506 16.63 23.78 37.42
CA GLN A 506 16.71 22.68 38.39
C GLN A 506 17.96 21.82 38.24
N ALA A 507 18.41 21.57 37.00
CA ALA A 507 19.66 20.84 36.73
C ALA A 507 20.89 21.56 37.31
N GLY A 508 20.93 22.90 37.24
CA GLY A 508 22.00 23.72 37.83
C GLY A 508 22.03 23.61 39.37
N VAL A 509 20.87 23.71 40.02
CA VAL A 509 20.76 23.62 41.49
C VAL A 509 21.21 22.26 42.03
N LEU A 510 20.87 21.17 41.33
CA LEU A 510 21.26 19.81 41.73
C LEU A 510 22.78 19.59 41.70
N LEU A 511 23.49 20.16 40.72
CA LEU A 511 24.94 20.09 40.63
C LEU A 511 25.63 20.82 41.79
N GLU A 512 25.16 22.02 42.15
CA GLU A 512 25.74 22.77 43.27
C GLU A 512 25.48 22.12 44.64
N HIS A 513 24.32 21.46 44.80
CA HIS A 513 24.02 20.72 46.03
C HIS A 513 24.90 19.46 46.17
N SER A 514 25.12 18.74 45.06
CA SER A 514 26.00 17.56 45.02
C SER A 514 27.42 17.91 45.50
N GLY A 515 28.00 19.02 45.04
CA GLY A 515 29.35 19.46 45.44
C GLY A 515 29.52 19.88 46.90
N LYS A 516 28.44 20.07 47.67
CA LYS A 516 28.47 20.52 49.08
C LYS A 516 28.20 19.41 50.09
N LEU A 517 27.63 18.28 49.65
CA LEU A 517 27.22 17.17 50.54
C LEU A 517 28.36 16.22 50.90
N THR A 518 29.53 16.33 50.27
CA THR A 518 30.55 15.27 50.28
C THR A 518 31.72 15.55 51.25
N SER A 519 31.98 16.83 51.58
CA SER A 519 32.86 17.22 52.69
C SER A 519 32.06 17.34 53.99
N TYR A 520 32.34 16.50 55.00
CA TYR A 520 31.55 16.49 56.24
C TYR A 520 32.35 16.10 57.51
N TRP A 521 31.74 16.39 58.66
CA TRP A 521 32.23 16.04 60.01
C TRP A 521 31.20 15.11 60.68
N GLN A 522 31.63 14.01 61.29
CA GLN A 522 30.76 12.99 61.88
C GLN A 522 31.25 12.58 63.27
N VAL A 523 30.35 12.53 64.24
CA VAL A 523 30.61 12.00 65.58
C VAL A 523 29.95 10.63 65.73
N GLU A 524 30.76 9.60 66.00
CA GLU A 524 30.29 8.22 66.20
C GLU A 524 30.53 7.79 67.66
N ALA A 525 29.50 7.27 68.32
CA ALA A 525 29.64 6.61 69.62
C ALA A 525 30.13 5.17 69.43
N ILE A 526 31.14 4.77 70.19
CA ILE A 526 31.82 3.47 70.08
C ILE A 526 31.82 2.76 71.44
N ALA A 527 31.80 1.42 71.38
CA ALA A 527 31.83 0.52 72.53
C ALA A 527 32.93 0.91 73.55
N GLY A 528 32.59 0.85 74.84
CA GLY A 528 33.42 1.39 75.92
C GLY A 528 33.13 2.87 76.27
N GLY A 529 32.06 3.47 75.75
CA GLY A 529 31.59 4.80 76.15
C GLY A 529 32.43 5.96 75.60
N ARG A 530 33.06 5.77 74.43
CA ARG A 530 33.91 6.78 73.78
C ARG A 530 33.24 7.30 72.51
N ALA A 531 33.53 8.55 72.15
CA ALA A 531 33.21 9.06 70.82
C ALA A 531 34.46 9.06 69.93
N GLN A 532 34.29 8.79 68.64
CA GLN A 532 35.23 9.19 67.59
C GLN A 532 34.64 10.37 66.82
N LEU A 533 35.48 11.37 66.55
CA LEU A 533 35.21 12.40 65.56
C LEU A 533 35.94 11.99 64.27
N ARG A 534 35.21 11.84 63.17
CA ARG A 534 35.76 11.74 61.81
C ARG A 534 35.56 13.07 61.10
N VAL A 535 36.56 13.47 60.33
CA VAL A 535 36.48 14.59 59.40
C VAL A 535 36.95 14.09 58.04
N TYR A 536 36.21 14.39 56.99
CA TYR A 536 36.44 13.79 55.69
C TYR A 536 36.12 14.74 54.52
N SER A 537 36.90 14.60 53.45
CA SER A 537 36.68 15.28 52.17
C SER A 537 37.13 14.34 51.04
N ASP A 538 36.16 13.70 50.41
CA ASP A 538 36.33 12.92 49.17
C ASP A 538 36.54 13.79 47.93
N SER A 539 36.03 15.04 47.94
CA SER A 539 36.04 16.01 46.84
C SER A 539 37.41 16.34 46.27
N ASN A 540 38.49 15.95 46.97
CA ASN A 540 39.87 16.07 46.50
C ASN A 540 40.67 14.76 46.70
N GLY A 541 40.01 13.60 46.53
CA GLY A 541 40.67 12.29 46.42
C GLY A 541 41.39 11.79 47.69
N GLY A 542 40.98 12.24 48.87
CA GLY A 542 41.69 11.97 50.13
C GLY A 542 42.76 13.00 50.49
N GLY A 543 42.71 14.20 49.90
CA GLY A 543 43.44 15.38 50.38
C GLY A 543 43.20 15.65 51.87
N GLY A 544 44.23 16.19 52.54
CA GLY A 544 44.24 16.36 53.99
C GLY A 544 43.18 17.31 54.54
N VAL A 545 42.85 17.13 55.82
CA VAL A 545 41.94 18.01 56.58
C VAL A 545 42.76 19.01 57.38
N ASP A 546 42.56 20.30 57.12
CA ASP A 546 43.13 21.38 57.91
C ASP A 546 42.21 21.76 59.09
N ILE A 547 42.80 21.97 60.27
CA ILE A 547 42.13 22.57 61.43
C ILE A 547 42.70 23.98 61.60
N VAL A 548 41.89 25.00 61.30
CA VAL A 548 42.30 26.41 61.35
C VAL A 548 41.90 27.03 62.69
N GLY A 549 42.89 27.22 63.58
CA GLY A 549 42.71 27.80 64.92
C GLY A 549 43.45 27.02 66.00
N ASP A 550 43.23 27.38 67.27
CA ASP A 550 43.85 26.71 68.41
C ASP A 550 43.24 25.31 68.67
N LEU A 551 44.03 24.25 68.48
CA LEU A 551 43.64 22.89 68.84
C LEU A 551 44.05 22.56 70.28
N ARG A 552 43.08 22.57 71.21
CA ARG A 552 43.27 22.09 72.59
C ARG A 552 42.66 20.70 72.78
N VAL A 553 43.48 19.74 73.23
CA VAL A 553 43.06 18.39 73.61
C VAL A 553 43.40 18.14 75.08
N ASP A 554 42.39 17.84 75.90
CA ASP A 554 42.54 17.59 77.34
C ASP A 554 42.79 16.09 77.60
N GLY A 555 43.86 15.55 77.02
CA GLY A 555 44.18 14.12 77.05
C GLY A 555 45.28 13.71 76.06
N ASN A 556 45.53 12.40 75.97
CA ASN A 556 46.63 11.85 75.14
C ASN A 556 46.32 11.94 73.64
N VAL A 557 47.30 12.41 72.86
CA VAL A 557 47.28 12.40 71.39
C VAL A 557 48.17 11.27 70.88
N LEU A 558 47.68 10.50 69.90
CA LEU A 558 48.42 9.43 69.22
C LEU A 558 48.39 9.67 67.72
N ILE A 559 49.57 9.70 67.08
CA ILE A 559 49.74 9.93 65.65
C ILE A 559 50.47 8.72 65.07
N SER A 560 49.87 8.06 64.08
CA SER A 560 50.42 6.89 63.38
C SER A 560 51.20 7.23 62.11
N GLY A 561 51.07 8.46 61.61
CA GLY A 561 51.86 9.02 60.51
C GLY A 561 53.05 9.85 60.98
N THR A 562 53.67 10.58 60.05
CA THR A 562 54.79 11.49 60.35
C THR A 562 54.31 12.79 60.99
N VAL A 563 54.99 13.24 62.05
CA VAL A 563 54.89 14.62 62.55
C VAL A 563 56.03 15.43 61.95
N THR A 564 55.73 16.37 61.06
CA THR A 564 56.74 17.28 60.48
C THR A 564 57.01 18.40 61.48
N THR A 565 58.10 18.29 62.24
CA THR A 565 58.36 19.13 63.43
C THR A 565 58.83 20.56 63.16
N ASN A 566 58.95 20.98 61.90
CA ASN A 566 59.54 22.28 61.49
C ASN A 566 58.85 23.54 62.08
N ALA A 567 57.65 23.40 62.65
CA ALA A 567 56.91 24.47 63.32
C ALA A 567 56.72 24.25 64.83
N LEU A 568 57.26 23.18 65.40
CA LEU A 568 57.32 23.00 66.86
C LEU A 568 58.50 23.81 67.41
N LEU A 569 58.23 24.68 68.38
CA LEU A 569 59.27 25.46 69.06
C LEU A 569 60.24 24.55 69.81
N ASP A 570 61.49 24.99 69.94
CA ASP A 570 62.50 24.25 70.71
C ASP A 570 62.04 24.07 72.17
N GLY A 571 62.19 22.86 72.70
CA GLY A 571 61.64 22.46 74.00
C GLY A 571 60.13 22.13 74.04
N ALA A 572 59.37 22.23 72.94
CA ALA A 572 57.92 21.95 72.94
C ALA A 572 57.53 20.46 73.10
N VAL A 573 58.49 19.54 73.10
CA VAL A 573 58.27 18.09 73.28
C VAL A 573 59.22 17.55 74.36
N ALA A 574 58.67 16.90 75.39
CA ALA A 574 59.43 16.33 76.51
C ALA A 574 59.19 14.81 76.61
N THR A 575 60.04 14.00 75.95
CA THR A 575 59.87 12.53 75.83
C THR A 575 61.20 11.77 75.61
N ASP A 576 61.29 10.53 76.12
CA ASP A 576 62.46 9.63 76.01
C ASP A 576 62.34 8.51 74.92
N LYS A 577 63.28 8.45 73.92
CA LYS A 577 63.74 7.28 73.05
C LYS A 577 63.00 6.82 71.74
N ILE A 578 63.72 6.56 70.59
CA ILE A 578 63.30 5.95 69.25
C ILE A 578 64.49 5.22 68.44
N ALA A 579 64.31 4.33 67.39
CA ALA A 579 65.35 3.51 66.59
C ALA A 579 65.04 3.01 65.07
N SER A 580 65.80 2.06 64.36
CA SER A 580 66.01 1.88 62.83
C SER A 580 66.25 0.46 62.04
N ASN A 581 66.27 0.32 60.62
CA ASN A 581 67.07 -0.61 59.61
C ASN A 581 66.43 -1.46 58.35
N ALA A 582 67.10 -1.80 57.13
CA ALA A 582 66.66 -2.72 55.93
C ALA A 582 67.62 -3.08 54.62
N ALA A 583 67.30 -4.03 53.62
CA ALA A 583 67.66 -4.21 52.08
C ALA A 583 68.20 -5.56 51.32
N SER A 584 68.25 -5.75 49.91
CA SER A 584 68.68 -7.00 49.04
C SER A 584 69.11 -6.93 47.44
N LYS A 585 69.23 -8.03 46.55
CA LYS A 585 69.89 -8.12 45.12
C LYS A 585 69.62 -9.32 44.02
N ILE A 586 70.20 -9.40 42.73
CA ILE A 586 70.01 -10.41 41.51
C ILE A 586 71.13 -10.56 40.31
N ALA A 587 71.11 -11.48 39.24
CA ALA A 587 72.13 -11.76 38.07
C ALA A 587 71.74 -12.56 36.67
N TYR A 588 72.63 -12.80 35.59
CA TYR A 588 72.44 -13.51 34.18
C TYR A 588 73.72 -13.89 33.24
N ALA A 589 73.63 -14.44 31.94
CA ALA A 589 74.74 -14.59 30.88
C ALA A 589 74.45 -14.88 29.31
N GLU A 590 75.45 -14.78 28.38
CA GLU A 590 75.39 -14.85 26.86
C GLU A 590 76.62 -15.49 26.10
N SER A 591 76.49 -15.92 24.82
CA SER A 591 77.58 -16.24 23.84
C SER A 591 77.28 -15.91 22.33
N GLY A 592 78.33 -15.90 21.47
CA GLY A 592 78.29 -15.48 20.04
C GLY A 592 78.50 -16.59 18.98
N LEU A 593 79.14 -16.24 17.84
CA LEU A 593 79.25 -17.09 16.63
C LEU A 593 80.08 -18.38 16.83
N VAL A 594 79.50 -19.54 16.51
CA VAL A 594 80.12 -20.88 16.61
C VAL A 594 79.76 -21.73 15.39
N TYR A 595 80.76 -22.16 14.60
CA TYR A 595 80.57 -23.03 13.43
C TYR A 595 80.25 -24.49 13.82
N LEU A 596 79.46 -25.18 13.00
CA LEU A 596 78.92 -26.51 13.29
C LEU A 596 79.42 -27.56 12.29
N THR A 597 80.25 -28.49 12.77
CA THR A 597 80.83 -29.56 11.95
C THR A 597 79.91 -30.78 11.86
N ASN A 598 79.67 -31.29 10.65
CA ASN A 598 78.84 -32.47 10.42
C ASN A 598 79.32 -33.68 11.26
N ASN A 599 78.38 -34.33 11.95
CA ASN A 599 78.55 -35.40 12.92
C ASN A 599 79.33 -35.08 14.21
N VAL A 600 79.65 -33.82 14.53
CA VAL A 600 80.37 -33.42 15.76
C VAL A 600 79.47 -32.62 16.72
N GLU A 601 79.58 -32.87 18.02
CA GLU A 601 78.92 -32.06 19.07
C GLU A 601 79.83 -30.92 19.55
N ILE A 602 79.27 -29.72 19.70
CA ILE A 602 79.99 -28.49 20.04
C ILE A 602 79.22 -27.72 21.12
N THR A 603 79.92 -27.30 22.18
CA THR A 603 79.34 -26.45 23.25
C THR A 603 79.26 -25.00 22.81
N CYS A 604 78.10 -24.39 23.00
CA CYS A 604 77.75 -23.06 22.54
C CYS A 604 77.77 -22.02 23.67
N ALA A 605 77.29 -22.36 24.87
CA ALA A 605 77.26 -21.45 26.03
C ALA A 605 77.50 -22.17 27.37
N THR A 606 78.00 -21.42 28.35
CA THR A 606 78.32 -21.87 29.72
C THR A 606 78.03 -20.74 30.71
N LEU A 607 77.29 -21.01 31.79
CA LEU A 607 77.06 -20.10 32.90
C LEU A 607 77.32 -20.82 34.23
N VAL A 608 77.89 -20.11 35.20
CA VAL A 608 78.05 -20.55 36.59
C VAL A 608 77.12 -19.72 37.48
N VAL A 609 76.26 -20.37 38.24
CA VAL A 609 75.34 -19.71 39.19
C VAL A 609 75.51 -20.24 40.60
N ASN A 610 75.26 -19.37 41.57
CA ASN A 610 75.12 -19.73 42.98
C ASN A 610 73.63 -19.86 43.34
N LYS A 611 73.33 -20.86 44.15
CA LYS A 611 72.01 -21.20 44.65
C LYS A 611 72.02 -21.07 46.18
N ASP A 612 71.30 -20.09 46.71
CA ASP A 612 71.25 -19.74 48.13
C ASP A 612 70.62 -20.86 48.98
N ARG A 613 69.62 -21.58 48.45
CA ARG A 613 68.88 -22.60 49.20
C ARG A 613 68.69 -23.90 48.45
N ALA A 614 68.63 -25.00 49.19
CA ALA A 614 68.35 -26.33 48.62
C ALA A 614 66.84 -26.61 48.41
N ASP A 615 65.95 -25.81 48.99
CA ASP A 615 64.48 -25.97 48.88
C ASP A 615 63.87 -25.24 47.65
N SER A 616 64.58 -24.26 47.11
CA SER A 616 64.25 -23.54 45.88
C SER A 616 64.49 -24.38 44.61
N VAL A 617 64.01 -23.88 43.47
CA VAL A 617 64.31 -24.43 42.13
C VAL A 617 65.13 -23.44 41.31
N LEU A 618 65.91 -23.95 40.35
CA LEU A 618 66.52 -23.13 39.30
C LEU A 618 65.64 -23.20 38.05
N LYS A 619 65.15 -22.05 37.58
CA LYS A 619 64.52 -21.93 36.26
C LYS A 619 65.60 -21.58 35.26
N ILE A 620 65.88 -22.49 34.33
CA ILE A 620 66.91 -22.36 33.29
C ILE A 620 66.21 -22.05 31.95
N MET A 621 66.68 -21.03 31.23
CA MET A 621 66.14 -20.64 29.93
C MET A 621 67.28 -20.44 28.93
N VAL A 622 67.15 -21.00 27.73
CA VAL A 622 68.12 -20.84 26.63
C VAL A 622 67.39 -20.36 25.38
N HIS A 623 67.94 -19.34 24.73
CA HIS A 623 67.48 -18.83 23.44
C HIS A 623 68.64 -18.86 22.45
N ALA A 624 68.53 -19.60 21.35
CA ALA A 624 69.64 -19.88 20.44
C ALA A 624 69.24 -19.80 18.96
N ASN A 625 70.07 -19.15 18.13
CA ASN A 625 69.80 -18.96 16.70
C ASN A 625 70.96 -19.50 15.84
N ALA A 626 70.61 -20.25 14.77
CA ALA A 626 71.55 -20.95 13.90
C ALA A 626 71.17 -20.86 12.42
N ARG A 627 72.17 -20.91 11.53
CA ARG A 627 72.02 -21.27 10.11
C ARG A 627 72.45 -22.73 9.91
N LEU A 628 71.76 -23.45 9.04
CA LEU A 628 72.02 -24.86 8.70
C LEU A 628 72.02 -25.03 7.17
N GLU A 629 72.74 -26.03 6.67
CA GLU A 629 72.63 -26.48 5.27
C GLU A 629 71.34 -27.29 5.05
N ASP A 630 70.89 -27.34 3.79
CA ASP A 630 69.74 -28.16 3.37
C ASP A 630 69.82 -29.63 3.84
N ASN A 631 68.66 -30.16 4.24
CA ASN A 631 68.49 -31.53 4.79
C ASN A 631 69.36 -31.88 6.02
N THR A 632 69.94 -30.89 6.70
CA THR A 632 70.74 -31.09 7.92
C THR A 632 69.87 -31.19 9.17
N ASN A 633 70.08 -32.23 10.00
CA ASN A 633 69.40 -32.37 11.28
C ASN A 633 70.25 -31.74 12.40
N ARG A 634 69.65 -30.96 13.31
CA ARG A 634 70.31 -30.38 14.51
C ARG A 634 69.77 -30.99 15.81
N THR A 635 70.64 -31.59 16.61
CA THR A 635 70.36 -31.96 18.01
C THR A 635 70.82 -30.85 18.94
N ASN A 636 69.95 -30.40 19.86
CA ASN A 636 70.23 -29.40 20.89
C ASN A 636 70.21 -30.05 22.28
N ILE A 637 71.11 -29.68 23.19
CA ILE A 637 71.33 -30.36 24.48
C ILE A 637 71.68 -29.33 25.59
N ILE A 638 70.95 -29.36 26.71
CA ILE A 638 71.33 -28.64 27.95
C ILE A 638 71.92 -29.64 28.94
N ARG A 639 73.02 -29.26 29.59
CA ARG A 639 73.61 -29.99 30.72
C ARG A 639 73.69 -29.12 31.97
N VAL A 640 73.63 -29.76 33.14
CA VAL A 640 74.02 -29.15 34.42
C VAL A 640 75.04 -30.06 35.09
N ASP A 641 76.18 -29.49 35.45
CA ASP A 641 77.36 -30.19 36.00
C ASP A 641 77.76 -31.42 35.16
N GLY A 642 77.68 -31.27 33.83
CA GLY A 642 78.00 -32.30 32.83
C GLY A 642 76.88 -33.30 32.48
N ASN A 643 75.83 -33.41 33.30
CA ASN A 643 74.73 -34.34 33.06
C ASN A 643 73.67 -33.74 32.12
N ILE A 644 73.21 -34.50 31.13
CA ILE A 644 72.14 -34.05 30.21
C ILE A 644 70.82 -33.94 30.99
N VAL A 645 70.27 -32.72 31.06
CA VAL A 645 68.98 -32.43 31.70
C VAL A 645 67.86 -32.20 30.69
N TRP A 646 68.21 -31.92 29.42
CA TRP A 646 67.27 -31.73 28.32
C TRP A 646 67.96 -31.96 26.97
N GLN A 647 67.24 -32.55 26.01
CA GLN A 647 67.70 -32.66 24.62
C GLN A 647 66.52 -32.63 23.63
N SER A 648 66.76 -32.11 22.42
CA SER A 648 65.79 -31.96 21.32
C SER A 648 66.44 -32.24 19.97
N LEU A 649 65.66 -32.63 18.96
CA LEU A 649 66.09 -32.83 17.57
C LEU A 649 65.20 -31.99 16.64
N VAL A 650 65.82 -31.20 15.76
CA VAL A 650 65.14 -30.31 14.81
C VAL A 650 65.61 -30.61 13.39
N GLN A 651 64.66 -30.69 12.46
CA GLN A 651 64.90 -30.64 11.01
C GLN A 651 64.28 -29.36 10.45
N PRO A 652 65.06 -28.45 9.85
CA PRO A 652 64.52 -27.36 9.04
C PRO A 652 63.98 -27.91 7.70
N SER A 653 62.91 -27.32 7.19
CA SER A 653 62.42 -27.58 5.83
C SER A 653 63.33 -26.89 4.81
N GLY A 654 63.78 -27.63 3.78
CA GLY A 654 64.88 -27.20 2.92
C GLY A 654 64.60 -26.03 1.98
N ASP A 655 65.38 -24.96 2.16
CA ASP A 655 66.00 -24.12 1.14
C ASP A 655 67.22 -23.43 1.81
N ASP A 656 68.38 -23.39 1.14
CA ASP A 656 69.76 -23.37 1.71
C ASP A 656 70.21 -22.02 2.36
N THR A 657 69.23 -21.25 2.83
CA THR A 657 69.40 -19.89 3.39
C THR A 657 68.70 -19.67 4.73
N THR A 658 67.92 -20.64 5.23
CA THR A 658 67.02 -20.45 6.37
C THR A 658 67.72 -20.49 7.74
N TYR A 659 67.39 -19.53 8.63
CA TYR A 659 67.81 -19.53 10.04
C TYR A 659 66.79 -20.26 10.93
N ALA A 660 67.26 -21.16 11.78
CA ALA A 660 66.48 -21.92 12.75
C ALA A 660 66.71 -21.42 14.19
N THR A 661 65.94 -20.42 14.60
CA THR A 661 65.85 -19.96 16.01
C THR A 661 65.03 -20.95 16.84
N GLU A 662 65.52 -21.31 18.02
CA GLU A 662 64.79 -22.14 19.00
C GLU A 662 65.02 -21.57 20.41
N ALA A 663 63.99 -21.65 21.26
CA ALA A 663 64.08 -21.29 22.67
C ALA A 663 63.54 -22.45 23.51
N CYS A 664 64.29 -22.84 24.54
CA CYS A 664 63.93 -23.93 25.43
C CYS A 664 64.07 -23.54 26.90
N VAL A 665 63.18 -24.08 27.73
CA VAL A 665 63.07 -23.77 29.16
C VAL A 665 62.99 -25.07 29.93
N THR A 666 63.76 -25.19 31.01
CA THR A 666 63.69 -26.32 31.94
C THR A 666 63.76 -25.83 33.38
N ILE A 667 63.10 -26.52 34.30
CA ILE A 667 63.09 -26.18 35.73
C ILE A 667 63.73 -27.34 36.49
N LEU A 668 64.85 -27.07 37.15
CA LEU A 668 65.64 -28.06 37.86
C LEU A 668 65.53 -27.85 39.37
N GLY A 669 64.87 -28.79 40.04
CA GLY A 669 64.84 -28.91 41.49
C GLY A 669 65.78 -30.03 41.98
N GLY A 670 66.01 -30.10 43.29
CA GLY A 670 66.82 -31.16 43.90
C GLY A 670 68.33 -30.93 43.87
N LEU A 671 68.81 -29.86 43.23
CA LEU A 671 70.18 -29.38 43.42
C LEU A 671 70.38 -28.84 44.84
N SER A 672 71.56 -29.08 45.40
CA SER A 672 72.03 -28.50 46.66
C SER A 672 72.10 -26.96 46.60
N ALA A 673 72.13 -26.30 47.76
CA ALA A 673 72.66 -24.94 47.82
C ALA A 673 74.17 -24.97 47.48
N GLY A 674 74.65 -24.02 46.67
CA GLY A 674 76.03 -24.00 46.18
C GLY A 674 76.17 -23.52 44.74
N THR A 675 77.35 -23.73 44.16
CA THR A 675 77.74 -23.30 42.81
C THR A 675 77.49 -24.41 41.79
N HIS A 676 76.76 -24.11 40.72
CA HIS A 676 76.41 -25.05 39.65
C HIS A 676 76.78 -24.48 38.27
N THR A 677 77.25 -25.35 37.37
CA THR A 677 77.63 -24.98 35.99
C THR A 677 76.60 -25.51 35.00
N VAL A 678 75.90 -24.60 34.33
CA VAL A 678 74.93 -24.91 33.27
C VAL A 678 75.59 -24.71 31.91
N THR A 679 75.43 -25.66 30.98
CA THR A 679 75.97 -25.54 29.62
C THR A 679 74.93 -25.92 28.56
N PHE A 680 75.08 -25.35 27.38
CA PHE A 680 74.28 -25.66 26.19
C PHE A 680 75.19 -26.04 25.02
N SER A 681 74.86 -27.13 24.34
CA SER A 681 75.63 -27.72 23.24
C SER A 681 74.71 -28.18 22.11
N CYS A 682 75.23 -28.28 20.89
CA CYS A 682 74.49 -28.84 19.77
C CYS A 682 75.37 -29.70 18.84
N ARG A 683 74.73 -30.55 18.03
CA ARG A 683 75.35 -31.45 17.05
C ARG A 683 74.53 -31.43 15.76
N ILE A 684 75.19 -31.51 14.60
CA ILE A 684 74.48 -31.65 13.32
C ILE A 684 74.78 -32.98 12.62
N THR A 685 73.88 -33.46 11.77
CA THR A 685 74.06 -34.66 10.90
C THR A 685 73.50 -34.43 9.49
N ASN A 686 73.97 -35.22 8.51
CA ASN A 686 73.54 -35.26 7.10
C ASN A 686 73.91 -34.09 6.17
N GLY A 687 74.47 -32.97 6.66
CA GLY A 687 74.93 -31.86 5.80
C GLY A 687 76.06 -32.23 4.82
N ALA A 688 76.19 -31.49 3.72
CA ALA A 688 77.17 -31.72 2.67
C ALA A 688 78.56 -31.12 3.00
N THR A 689 78.61 -29.99 3.71
CA THR A 689 79.84 -29.26 4.04
C THR A 689 79.79 -28.59 5.43
N PRO A 690 80.79 -28.81 6.30
CA PRO A 690 80.75 -28.31 7.69
C PRO A 690 80.86 -26.77 7.81
N ASN A 691 81.20 -26.04 6.75
CA ASN A 691 81.53 -24.61 6.84
C ASN A 691 80.32 -23.67 6.63
N ALA A 692 79.16 -24.17 6.19
CA ALA A 692 77.96 -23.34 5.96
C ALA A 692 76.97 -23.33 7.14
N SER A 693 77.12 -24.23 8.12
CA SER A 693 76.29 -24.30 9.32
C SER A 693 76.96 -23.62 10.52
N TYR A 694 76.22 -22.79 11.27
CA TYR A 694 76.73 -22.08 12.45
C TYR A 694 75.63 -21.56 13.39
N MET A 695 75.90 -21.53 14.71
CA MET A 695 75.18 -20.71 15.69
C MET A 695 75.69 -19.27 15.64
N ASN A 696 74.85 -18.27 15.91
CA ASN A 696 75.28 -16.85 15.92
C ASN A 696 75.10 -16.14 17.28
N LEU A 697 74.03 -16.47 18.02
CA LEU A 697 73.75 -15.94 19.37
C LEU A 697 73.15 -17.05 20.23
N THR A 698 73.58 -17.15 21.49
CA THR A 698 73.00 -18.03 22.51
C THR A 698 72.92 -17.29 23.85
N PHE A 699 71.72 -17.09 24.38
CA PHE A 699 71.50 -16.59 25.75
C PHE A 699 71.23 -17.74 26.70
N LEU A 700 71.68 -17.62 27.96
CA LEU A 700 71.49 -18.61 29.02
C LEU A 700 71.19 -17.91 30.36
N ASP A 701 69.92 -17.88 30.73
CA ASP A 701 69.43 -17.28 31.97
C ASP A 701 69.12 -18.33 33.02
N VAL A 702 69.42 -18.03 34.30
CA VAL A 702 69.05 -18.88 35.43
C VAL A 702 68.59 -18.04 36.62
N GLU A 703 67.37 -18.30 37.10
CA GLU A 703 66.77 -17.63 38.25
C GLU A 703 66.51 -18.64 39.38
N GLU A 704 66.91 -18.31 40.61
CA GLU A 704 66.49 -19.06 41.81
C GLU A 704 65.13 -18.57 42.31
N ARG A 705 64.16 -19.48 42.40
CA ARG A 705 62.85 -19.20 43.03
C ARG A 705 62.60 -20.16 44.18
N LYS A 706 62.19 -19.62 45.34
CA LYS A 706 61.63 -20.46 46.39
C LYS A 706 60.38 -21.16 45.84
N ARG A 707 60.29 -22.47 46.08
CA ARG A 707 59.37 -23.40 45.42
C ARG A 707 57.93 -23.27 45.94
#